data_AF-A0A8S3W0J7-F1
#
_entry.id   AF-A0A8S3W0J7-F1
#
_cell.length_a   1.000
_cell.length_b   1.000
_cell.length_c   1.000
_cell.angle_alpha   90.00
_cell.angle_beta   90.00
_cell.angle_gamma   90.00
#
_symmetry.space_group_name_H-M   'P 1'
#
loop_
_entity.id
_entity.type
_entity.pdbx_description
1 polymer ?
#
loop_
_entity_poly.entity_id
_entity_poly.type
_entity_poly.pdbx_seq_one_letter_code
_entity_poly.pdbx_strand_id
1 'polypeptide(L)'
;MGFPRNRALKALAATGNRSVQLASDWLLTHVNDTSLDVEEPREYVLYINPTGKLLVHIYEFREKSKAISGWNGAHNFHPHITLVPFFKAADEESIQLAKAVKQVVEKVGHPPACPIKLETYISPNFIGLFISDEYANYFKEISKQYLRQVSKNLLIDATNLETHAKSLHMTLAYHFDVSAFDSLKLLADKIELPERCNWELRLYSRDARFANHQVHKVTQGYAPKASDELELVIGDYIYIKKSEFDSSTDGWVHGTSWLTGVSGYLPGIYTQRTAESDAWTLHRVISLGPSNCMECKSSDSEGNTEGEMSNYPHEDAASLGQEKSEETYREWEKYWREVQNNRSESILRITQGTSIDWKSSRAQGTGESDHSIDTLDSSCSDKNCRRWFFAMRHGERVDLTYGQWVPFCFDENGTYIRKDLNMPLKLGERAGGGAAYARDTPLTRVGQLQARLVGEGLRLAGVSVAHVYASAALRCVETAHSFIEGLQADPSVKIRVEPGLFEFKHWYAPTGVGPFMTLWELHKAGYNVDLRYKPYVDLDTNTSETLEQWYKRNEIVAHSVVRDTAAVGGNVIFIGHAATLDLMVFALKRYGNKRLGPANYKISNNLLRVPYCALGAMRDNPWQVVSPPCPPSINSSSGRFDWKILLDV
;
A
#
# COMPACT_ATOMS: atom_id res chain seq x y z
N MET A 1 -16.47 2.09 -14.08
CA MET A 1 -16.59 2.45 -12.66
C MET A 1 -17.88 1.94 -12.02
N GLY A 2 -19.03 1.90 -12.71
CA GLY A 2 -20.27 1.35 -12.13
C GLY A 2 -20.98 2.27 -11.12
N PHE A 3 -20.47 3.50 -10.94
CA PHE A 3 -21.05 4.55 -10.11
C PHE A 3 -21.72 5.64 -10.98
N PRO A 4 -22.65 6.43 -10.43
CA PRO A 4 -23.19 7.62 -11.09
C PRO A 4 -22.09 8.55 -11.64
N ARG A 5 -22.33 9.19 -12.79
CA ARG A 5 -21.34 10.00 -13.52
C ARG A 5 -20.73 11.11 -12.64
N ASN A 6 -21.56 11.84 -11.90
CA ASN A 6 -21.13 12.89 -10.98
C ASN A 6 -20.16 12.35 -9.90
N ARG A 7 -20.51 11.25 -9.22
CA ARG A 7 -19.64 10.60 -8.21
C ARG A 7 -18.32 10.12 -8.81
N ALA A 8 -18.37 9.52 -10.00
CA ALA A 8 -17.17 9.06 -10.69
C ALA A 8 -16.21 10.22 -11.02
N LEU A 9 -16.74 11.33 -11.54
CA LEU A 9 -15.94 12.51 -11.88
C LEU A 9 -15.38 13.19 -10.63
N LYS A 10 -16.17 13.30 -9.56
CA LYS A 10 -15.73 13.80 -8.26
C LYS A 10 -14.58 12.99 -7.68
N ALA A 11 -14.68 11.66 -7.74
CA ALA A 11 -13.64 10.77 -7.25
C ALA A 11 -12.36 10.84 -8.09
N LEU A 12 -12.49 10.94 -9.41
CA LEU A 12 -11.36 11.15 -10.31
C LEU A 12 -10.65 12.48 -10.02
N ALA A 13 -11.40 13.57 -9.83
CA ALA A 13 -10.85 14.86 -9.45
C ALA A 13 -10.21 14.84 -8.05
N ALA A 14 -10.83 14.18 -7.07
CA ALA A 14 -10.31 14.04 -5.71
C ALA A 14 -9.00 13.24 -5.64
N THR A 15 -8.78 12.33 -6.59
CA THR A 15 -7.61 11.45 -6.65
C THR A 15 -6.58 11.89 -7.70
N GLY A 16 -6.75 13.08 -8.28
CA GLY A 16 -5.80 13.67 -9.23
C GLY A 16 -5.78 13.00 -10.60
N ASN A 17 -6.87 12.30 -10.96
CA ASN A 17 -7.00 11.52 -12.18
C ASN A 17 -5.92 10.44 -12.36
N ARG A 18 -5.33 9.97 -11.26
CA ARG A 18 -4.21 9.01 -11.28
C ARG A 18 -4.59 7.65 -11.82
N SER A 19 -5.72 7.10 -11.38
CA SER A 19 -6.26 5.85 -11.91
C SER A 19 -7.73 5.68 -11.60
N VAL A 20 -8.39 4.85 -12.40
CA VAL A 20 -9.78 4.43 -12.16
C VAL A 20 -9.90 3.63 -10.86
N GLN A 21 -8.90 2.81 -10.54
CA GLN A 21 -8.87 2.00 -9.32
C GLN A 21 -8.86 2.88 -8.07
N LEU A 22 -7.96 3.87 -8.02
CA LEU A 22 -7.86 4.78 -6.88
C LEU A 22 -9.15 5.60 -6.68
N ALA A 23 -9.77 6.05 -7.77
CA ALA A 23 -11.06 6.74 -7.72
C ALA A 23 -12.20 5.83 -7.25
N SER A 24 -12.20 4.55 -7.64
CA SER A 24 -13.13 3.55 -7.14
C SER A 24 -12.92 3.27 -5.64
N ASP A 25 -11.68 3.12 -5.19
CA ASP A 25 -11.35 2.92 -3.78
C ASP A 25 -11.77 4.14 -2.93
N TRP A 26 -11.54 5.35 -3.43
CA TRP A 26 -12.00 6.59 -2.78
C TRP A 26 -13.52 6.63 -2.61
N LEU A 27 -14.29 6.22 -3.61
CA LEU A 27 -15.76 6.14 -3.49
C LEU A 27 -16.22 5.12 -2.44
N LEU A 28 -15.48 4.02 -2.30
CA LEU A 28 -15.80 3.00 -1.31
C LEU A 28 -15.48 3.46 0.11
N THR A 29 -14.40 4.23 0.32
CA THR A 29 -14.11 4.81 1.64
C THR A 29 -15.08 5.93 2.00
N HIS A 30 -15.63 6.63 1.01
CA HIS A 30 -16.62 7.71 1.18
C HIS A 30 -18.08 7.23 1.13
N VAL A 31 -18.33 5.91 1.25
CA VAL A 31 -19.70 5.37 1.17
C VAL A 31 -20.65 5.95 2.23
N ASN A 32 -20.11 6.31 3.39
CA ASN A 32 -20.85 6.92 4.51
C ASN A 32 -20.73 8.45 4.54
N ASP A 33 -20.08 9.06 3.55
CA ASP A 33 -19.98 10.51 3.45
C ASP A 33 -21.35 11.09 3.02
N THR A 34 -22.03 11.76 3.94
CA THR A 34 -23.33 12.41 3.70
C THR A 34 -23.26 13.53 2.68
N SER A 35 -22.05 14.04 2.39
CA SER A 35 -21.80 15.13 1.46
C SER A 35 -21.30 14.66 0.09
N LEU A 36 -21.19 13.35 -0.12
CA LEU A 36 -20.63 12.78 -1.36
C LEU A 36 -21.36 13.30 -2.61
N ASP A 37 -22.68 13.46 -2.52
CA ASP A 37 -23.55 13.93 -3.62
C ASP A 37 -23.69 15.46 -3.68
N VAL A 38 -23.13 16.22 -2.73
CA VAL A 38 -23.20 17.68 -2.76
C VAL A 38 -22.36 18.21 -3.92
N GLU A 39 -22.96 19.00 -4.79
CA GLU A 39 -22.29 19.63 -5.94
C GLU A 39 -21.51 20.87 -5.49
N GLU A 40 -20.41 20.65 -4.76
CA GLU A 40 -19.45 21.71 -4.41
C GLU A 40 -18.16 21.51 -5.23
N PRO A 41 -17.83 22.43 -6.15
CA PRO A 41 -16.63 22.36 -6.97
C PRO A 41 -15.33 22.41 -6.14
N ARG A 42 -14.32 21.65 -6.55
CA ARG A 42 -12.99 21.70 -5.93
C ARG A 42 -12.27 23.02 -6.24
N GLU A 43 -11.41 23.43 -5.32
CA GLU A 43 -10.53 24.58 -5.51
C GLU A 43 -9.16 24.10 -6.00
N TYR A 44 -8.66 24.69 -7.08
CA TYR A 44 -7.38 24.41 -7.71
C TYR A 44 -6.42 25.56 -7.51
N VAL A 45 -5.12 25.27 -7.44
CA VAL A 45 -4.07 26.27 -7.29
C VAL A 45 -2.82 25.87 -8.05
N LEU A 46 -2.17 26.83 -8.71
CA LEU A 46 -0.96 26.60 -9.48
C LEU A 46 0.23 27.24 -8.78
N TYR A 47 1.17 26.40 -8.36
CA TYR A 47 2.35 26.78 -7.61
C TYR A 47 3.64 26.49 -8.35
N ILE A 48 4.67 27.27 -8.04
CA ILE A 48 6.06 26.91 -8.32
C ILE A 48 6.71 26.47 -7.00
N ASN A 49 7.34 25.33 -7.03
CA ASN A 49 8.00 24.71 -5.88
C ASN A 49 9.52 24.66 -6.11
N PRO A 50 10.34 25.07 -5.13
CA PRO A 50 11.77 24.84 -5.20
C PRO A 50 12.05 23.34 -5.03
N THR A 51 13.12 22.86 -5.66
CA THR A 51 13.65 21.51 -5.45
C THR A 51 15.16 21.55 -5.22
N GLY A 52 15.72 20.45 -4.74
CA GLY A 52 17.13 20.27 -4.44
C GLY A 52 17.59 21.02 -3.18
N LYS A 53 18.82 21.55 -3.23
CA LYS A 53 19.48 22.18 -2.07
C LYS A 53 18.69 23.35 -1.46
N LEU A 54 18.04 24.16 -2.31
CA LEU A 54 17.24 25.27 -1.82
C LEU A 54 16.07 24.79 -0.95
N LEU A 55 15.38 23.71 -1.38
CA LEU A 55 14.27 23.15 -0.62
C LEU A 55 14.73 22.63 0.76
N VAL A 56 15.89 21.96 0.81
CA VAL A 56 16.51 21.49 2.06
C VAL A 56 16.74 22.65 3.04
N HIS A 57 17.36 23.74 2.58
CA HIS A 57 17.63 24.91 3.42
C HIS A 57 16.35 25.58 3.92
N ILE A 58 15.29 25.61 3.09
CA ILE A 58 13.99 26.17 3.51
C ILE A 58 13.32 25.27 4.56
N TYR A 59 13.39 23.94 4.43
CA TYR A 59 12.86 23.03 5.46
C TYR A 59 13.61 23.15 6.79
N GLU A 60 14.94 23.31 6.74
CA GLU A 60 15.72 23.59 7.94
C GLU A 60 15.33 24.92 8.60
N PHE A 61 15.16 25.98 7.82
CA PHE A 61 14.63 27.25 8.32
C PHE A 61 13.27 27.03 8.98
N ARG A 62 12.40 26.24 8.35
CA ARG A 62 11.04 26.03 8.81
C ARG A 62 10.95 25.23 10.12
N GLU A 63 11.82 24.23 10.36
CA GLU A 63 11.89 23.63 11.71
C GLU A 63 12.33 24.62 12.76
N LYS A 64 13.42 25.35 12.48
CA LYS A 64 13.99 26.27 13.45
C LYS A 64 13.01 27.41 13.74
N SER A 65 12.31 27.91 12.72
CA SER A 65 11.29 28.96 12.89
C SER A 65 10.07 28.46 13.64
N LYS A 66 9.65 27.19 13.46
CA LYS A 66 8.60 26.54 14.25
C LYS A 66 8.98 26.38 15.72
N ALA A 67 10.24 26.05 16.01
CA ALA A 67 10.74 25.99 17.38
C ALA A 67 10.80 27.37 18.06
N ILE A 68 11.10 28.44 17.31
CA ILE A 68 11.22 29.81 17.82
C ILE A 68 9.85 30.50 17.99
N SER A 69 9.00 30.42 16.96
CA SER A 69 7.75 31.22 16.85
C SER A 69 6.47 30.41 17.02
N GLY A 70 6.57 29.10 17.24
CA GLY A 70 5.44 28.18 17.16
C GLY A 70 4.90 28.06 15.74
N TRP A 71 3.59 27.84 15.61
CA TRP A 71 2.94 27.66 14.32
C TRP A 71 2.60 29.01 13.66
N ASN A 72 3.47 29.50 12.79
CA ASN A 72 3.20 30.69 11.96
C ASN A 72 2.43 30.31 10.66
N GLY A 73 2.00 31.33 9.91
CA GLY A 73 1.17 31.14 8.71
C GLY A 73 1.85 30.34 7.59
N ALA A 74 3.18 30.44 7.44
CA ALA A 74 3.91 29.75 6.38
C ALA A 74 3.92 28.24 6.60
N HIS A 75 3.72 27.77 7.84
CA HIS A 75 3.65 26.36 8.17
C HIS A 75 2.40 25.65 7.65
N ASN A 76 1.39 26.38 7.17
CA ASN A 76 0.18 25.75 6.60
C ASN A 76 0.38 25.21 5.17
N PHE A 77 1.45 25.61 4.47
CA PHE A 77 1.67 25.23 3.07
C PHE A 77 3.10 24.75 2.86
N HIS A 78 3.37 23.80 1.98
CA HIS A 78 4.74 23.47 1.57
C HIS A 78 5.46 24.70 0.97
N PRO A 79 6.80 24.76 0.91
CA PRO A 79 7.51 25.87 0.28
C PRO A 79 7.06 26.07 -1.17
N HIS A 80 6.56 27.27 -1.50
CA HIS A 80 5.98 27.55 -2.81
C HIS A 80 5.96 29.04 -3.13
N ILE A 81 5.76 29.32 -4.42
CA ILE A 81 5.43 30.64 -4.96
C ILE A 81 4.09 30.50 -5.68
N THR A 82 3.13 31.35 -5.32
CA THR A 82 1.80 31.32 -5.93
C THR A 82 1.83 31.95 -7.32
N LEU A 83 1.53 31.19 -8.37
CA LEU A 83 1.31 31.74 -9.71
C LEU A 83 -0.16 32.10 -9.92
N VAL A 84 -1.01 31.10 -9.76
CA VAL A 84 -2.46 31.26 -9.86
C VAL A 84 -3.04 30.93 -8.49
N PRO A 85 -3.71 31.89 -7.83
CA PRO A 85 -4.35 31.66 -6.54
C PRO A 85 -5.52 30.68 -6.69
N PHE A 86 -6.14 30.30 -5.57
CA PHE A 86 -7.25 29.36 -5.60
C PHE A 86 -8.38 29.79 -6.54
N PHE A 87 -8.80 28.88 -7.43
CA PHE A 87 -9.95 29.05 -8.31
C PHE A 87 -10.82 27.81 -8.31
N LYS A 88 -12.14 27.97 -8.52
CA LYS A 88 -13.09 26.87 -8.58
C LYS A 88 -13.33 26.41 -10.01
N ALA A 89 -13.37 25.09 -10.20
CA ALA A 89 -13.70 24.46 -11.47
C ALA A 89 -14.49 23.16 -11.25
N ALA A 90 -15.33 22.80 -12.21
CA ALA A 90 -16.11 21.57 -12.16
C ALA A 90 -15.21 20.32 -12.17
N ASP A 91 -15.67 19.23 -11.56
CA ASP A 91 -14.89 17.99 -11.46
C ASP A 91 -14.55 17.39 -12.84
N GLU A 92 -15.41 17.59 -13.84
CA GLU A 92 -15.20 17.12 -15.21
C GLU A 92 -13.99 17.79 -15.89
N GLU A 93 -13.63 19.00 -15.45
CA GLU A 93 -12.57 19.82 -16.03
C GLU A 93 -11.18 19.49 -15.47
N SER A 94 -11.10 18.68 -14.41
CA SER A 94 -9.86 18.36 -13.69
C SER A 94 -8.73 17.87 -14.62
N ILE A 95 -9.05 17.00 -15.59
CA ILE A 95 -8.08 16.51 -16.58
C ILE A 95 -7.61 17.63 -17.50
N GLN A 96 -8.52 18.49 -17.95
CA GLN A 96 -8.20 19.58 -18.86
C GLN A 96 -7.33 20.64 -18.18
N LEU A 97 -7.60 20.95 -16.91
CA LEU A 97 -6.76 21.82 -16.08
C LEU A 97 -5.34 21.27 -15.93
N ALA A 98 -5.20 19.95 -15.70
CA ALA A 98 -3.90 19.30 -15.59
C ALA A 98 -3.13 19.28 -16.92
N LYS A 99 -3.82 19.11 -18.06
CA LYS A 99 -3.22 19.16 -19.40
C LYS A 99 -2.74 20.56 -19.77
N ALA A 100 -3.52 21.58 -19.39
CA ALA A 100 -3.19 22.97 -19.67
C ALA A 100 -1.83 23.39 -19.07
N VAL A 101 -1.42 22.80 -17.94
CA VAL A 101 -0.11 23.09 -17.31
C VAL A 101 1.04 22.77 -18.27
N LYS A 102 1.05 21.57 -18.87
CA LYS A 102 2.09 21.14 -19.83
C LYS A 102 2.08 22.01 -21.09
N GLN A 103 0.88 22.22 -21.66
CA GLN A 103 0.69 22.99 -22.90
C GLN A 103 1.13 24.45 -22.77
N VAL A 104 0.94 25.05 -21.60
CA VAL A 104 1.39 26.43 -21.34
C VAL A 104 2.90 26.52 -21.27
N VAL A 105 3.57 25.57 -20.62
CA VAL A 105 5.04 25.55 -20.55
C VAL A 105 5.63 25.37 -21.95
N GLU A 106 5.06 24.46 -22.76
CA GLU A 106 5.45 24.27 -24.17
C GLU A 106 5.24 25.54 -25.01
N LYS A 107 4.14 26.27 -24.78
CA LYS A 107 3.80 27.48 -25.53
C LYS A 107 4.63 28.70 -25.14
N VAL A 108 4.91 28.89 -23.85
CA VAL A 108 5.75 30.00 -23.35
C VAL A 108 7.22 29.76 -23.68
N GLY A 109 7.63 28.49 -23.74
CA GLY A 109 8.97 28.09 -24.14
C GLY A 109 9.98 28.06 -22.99
N HIS A 110 11.25 28.05 -23.35
CA HIS A 110 12.35 27.84 -22.42
C HIS A 110 12.49 28.99 -21.41
N PRO A 111 12.85 28.70 -20.15
CA PRO A 111 13.14 29.71 -19.15
C PRO A 111 14.39 30.53 -19.55
N PRO A 112 14.55 31.75 -18.99
CA PRO A 112 15.77 32.54 -19.15
C PRO A 112 17.04 31.73 -18.84
N ALA A 113 18.14 32.01 -19.55
CA ALA A 113 19.40 31.28 -19.36
C ALA A 113 20.18 31.66 -18.07
N CYS A 114 19.85 32.80 -17.45
CA CYS A 114 20.40 33.19 -16.15
C CYS A 114 19.86 32.27 -15.04
N PRO A 115 20.50 32.13 -13.87
CA PRO A 115 19.88 31.42 -12.74
C PRO A 115 18.77 32.27 -12.07
N ILE A 116 17.74 31.62 -11.51
CA ILE A 116 16.71 32.32 -10.71
C ILE A 116 17.39 32.94 -9.49
N LYS A 117 17.44 34.27 -9.46
CA LYS A 117 17.93 35.03 -8.32
C LYS A 117 16.79 35.25 -7.33
N LEU A 118 17.07 34.94 -6.07
CA LEU A 118 16.18 35.16 -4.94
C LEU A 118 16.74 36.28 -4.06
N GLU A 119 15.89 37.23 -3.70
CA GLU A 119 16.23 38.34 -2.82
C GLU A 119 15.45 38.23 -1.52
N THR A 120 16.17 38.21 -0.39
CA THR A 120 15.54 38.17 0.93
C THR A 120 14.88 39.50 1.24
N TYR A 121 13.60 39.46 1.58
CA TYR A 121 12.83 40.60 2.04
C TYR A 121 12.33 40.35 3.46
N ILE A 122 12.57 41.32 4.34
CA ILE A 122 12.24 41.24 5.75
C ILE A 122 11.48 42.49 6.15
N SER A 123 10.32 42.29 6.77
CA SER A 123 9.48 43.32 7.37
C SER A 123 8.92 42.81 8.69
N PRO A 124 8.45 43.68 9.61
CA PRO A 124 8.06 43.29 10.97
C PRO A 124 7.07 42.11 11.05
N ASN A 125 6.21 41.95 10.05
CA ASN A 125 5.14 40.93 10.02
C ASN A 125 5.32 39.89 8.91
N PHE A 126 6.39 39.97 8.12
CA PHE A 126 6.57 39.13 6.94
C PHE A 126 8.05 38.97 6.57
N ILE A 127 8.45 37.72 6.33
CA ILE A 127 9.77 37.31 5.85
C ILE A 127 9.56 36.42 4.62
N GLY A 128 10.24 36.73 3.53
CA GLY A 128 10.12 35.96 2.29
C GLY A 128 11.28 36.15 1.32
N LEU A 129 11.29 35.32 0.28
CA LEU A 129 12.27 35.35 -0.81
C LEU A 129 11.57 35.80 -2.09
N PHE A 130 12.03 36.88 -2.71
CA PHE A 130 11.44 37.46 -3.91
C PHE A 130 12.22 37.04 -5.16
N ILE A 131 11.51 36.75 -6.24
CA ILE A 131 12.14 36.48 -7.54
C ILE A 131 12.50 37.81 -8.20
N SER A 132 13.72 37.92 -8.75
CA SER A 132 14.16 39.05 -9.57
C SER A 132 13.27 39.28 -10.81
N ASP A 133 13.12 40.53 -11.24
CA ASP A 133 12.17 40.92 -12.31
C ASP A 133 12.27 40.12 -13.62
N GLU A 134 13.47 39.75 -14.06
CA GLU A 134 13.67 38.99 -15.32
C GLU A 134 12.92 37.64 -15.30
N TYR A 135 13.11 36.86 -14.23
CA TYR A 135 12.42 35.59 -14.05
C TYR A 135 10.97 35.76 -13.63
N ALA A 136 10.64 36.84 -12.93
CA ALA A 136 9.28 37.14 -12.57
C ALA A 136 8.40 37.32 -13.82
N ASN A 137 8.94 37.92 -14.89
CA ASN A 137 8.22 38.10 -16.16
C ASN A 137 7.91 36.76 -16.85
N TYR A 138 8.85 35.81 -16.86
CA TYR A 138 8.63 34.47 -17.42
C TYR A 138 7.46 33.76 -16.72
N PHE A 139 7.47 33.76 -15.39
CA PHE A 139 6.43 33.13 -14.59
C PHE A 139 5.08 33.84 -14.65
N LYS A 140 5.08 35.18 -14.75
CA LYS A 140 3.86 35.97 -15.01
C LYS A 140 3.26 35.59 -16.37
N GLU A 141 4.07 35.35 -17.40
CA GLU A 141 3.57 34.92 -18.71
C GLU A 141 2.98 33.50 -18.67
N ILE A 142 3.62 32.55 -17.95
CA ILE A 142 3.04 31.22 -17.68
C ILE A 142 1.66 31.37 -17.02
N SER A 143 1.56 32.14 -15.93
CA SER A 143 0.30 32.36 -15.22
C SER A 143 -0.78 32.94 -16.14
N LYS A 144 -0.42 33.95 -16.95
CA LYS A 144 -1.33 34.63 -17.87
C LYS A 144 -1.83 33.70 -18.97
N GLN A 145 -0.95 32.90 -19.57
CA GLN A 145 -1.32 31.95 -20.61
C GLN A 145 -2.15 30.80 -20.05
N TYR A 146 -1.84 30.32 -18.84
CA TYR A 146 -2.64 29.30 -18.15
C TYR A 146 -4.06 29.79 -17.90
N LEU A 147 -4.22 30.97 -17.29
CA LEU A 147 -5.54 31.56 -17.05
C LEU A 147 -6.33 31.79 -18.35
N ARG A 148 -5.68 32.28 -19.41
CA ARG A 148 -6.33 32.41 -20.73
C ARG A 148 -6.84 31.08 -21.26
N GLN A 149 -6.04 30.03 -21.12
CA GLN A 149 -6.37 28.70 -21.63
C GLN A 149 -7.51 28.04 -20.84
N VAL A 150 -7.51 28.16 -19.52
CA VAL A 150 -8.53 27.53 -18.65
C VAL A 150 -9.75 28.41 -18.41
N SER A 151 -9.75 29.66 -18.87
CA SER A 151 -10.82 30.65 -18.65
C SER A 151 -12.23 30.12 -18.91
N LYS A 152 -12.42 29.30 -19.95
CA LYS A 152 -13.73 28.72 -20.31
C LYS A 152 -14.17 27.59 -19.37
N ASN A 153 -13.25 27.04 -18.60
CA ASN A 153 -13.46 25.93 -17.66
C ASN A 153 -13.65 26.43 -16.22
N LEU A 154 -13.45 27.73 -15.98
CA LEU A 154 -13.61 28.37 -14.66
C LEU A 154 -15.08 28.68 -14.38
N LEU A 155 -15.47 28.54 -13.12
CA LEU A 155 -16.81 28.93 -12.64
C LEU A 155 -16.88 30.40 -12.20
N ILE A 156 -15.78 31.14 -12.33
CA ILE A 156 -15.63 32.56 -11.97
C ILE A 156 -15.01 33.28 -13.18
N ASP A 157 -15.36 34.56 -13.37
CA ASP A 157 -14.74 35.41 -14.38
C ASP A 157 -13.22 35.54 -14.14
N ALA A 158 -12.42 35.18 -15.15
CA ALA A 158 -10.96 35.16 -15.09
C ALA A 158 -10.35 36.54 -14.82
N THR A 159 -11.12 37.61 -15.01
CA THR A 159 -10.75 39.01 -14.69
C THR A 159 -10.64 39.26 -13.18
N ASN A 160 -11.34 38.48 -12.33
CA ASN A 160 -11.22 38.58 -10.87
C ASN A 160 -10.01 37.85 -10.30
N LEU A 161 -9.37 36.98 -11.10
CA LEU A 161 -8.14 36.26 -10.76
C LEU A 161 -6.89 37.06 -11.16
N GLU A 162 -7.05 38.36 -11.44
CA GLU A 162 -5.96 39.24 -11.85
C GLU A 162 -4.74 39.04 -10.95
N THR A 163 -3.71 38.51 -11.60
CA THR A 163 -2.41 38.11 -11.07
C THR A 163 -1.96 39.00 -9.94
N HIS A 164 -1.33 38.45 -8.89
CA HIS A 164 -0.49 39.21 -7.97
C HIS A 164 0.61 39.93 -8.80
N ALA A 165 0.27 41.06 -9.40
CA ALA A 165 1.02 41.64 -10.50
C ALA A 165 2.29 42.33 -10.02
N LYS A 166 2.46 42.51 -8.70
CA LYS A 166 3.55 43.32 -8.15
C LYS A 166 4.78 42.49 -7.76
N SER A 167 4.65 41.29 -7.21
CA SER A 167 5.84 40.51 -6.79
C SER A 167 5.59 39.02 -6.56
N LEU A 168 6.33 38.18 -7.30
CA LEU A 168 6.38 36.74 -7.05
C LEU A 168 7.36 36.47 -5.90
N HIS A 169 6.86 35.85 -4.85
CA HIS A 169 7.64 35.60 -3.64
C HIS A 169 7.27 34.26 -3.01
N MET A 170 8.24 33.70 -2.29
CA MET A 170 8.07 32.57 -1.40
C MET A 170 8.03 33.06 0.03
N THR A 171 6.93 32.78 0.71
CA THR A 171 6.76 33.19 2.11
C THR A 171 7.50 32.22 3.03
N LEU A 172 8.42 32.75 3.83
CA LEU A 172 9.17 31.98 4.83
C LEU A 172 8.49 32.03 6.20
N ALA A 173 8.03 33.21 6.61
CA ALA A 173 7.29 33.39 7.87
C ALA A 173 6.35 34.60 7.77
N TYR A 174 5.13 34.45 8.29
CA TYR A 174 4.16 35.53 8.49
C TYR A 174 3.15 35.12 9.57
N HIS A 175 2.39 36.06 10.12
CA HIS A 175 1.47 35.79 11.25
C HIS A 175 2.17 35.09 12.44
N PHE A 176 3.38 35.56 12.78
CA PHE A 176 4.10 35.17 14.00
C PHE A 176 4.01 36.29 15.04
N ASP A 177 4.27 35.97 16.31
CA ASP A 177 4.33 36.96 17.37
C ASP A 177 5.52 37.92 17.18
N VAL A 178 5.32 39.22 17.42
CA VAL A 178 6.33 40.26 17.20
C VAL A 178 7.61 39.99 18.02
N SER A 179 7.52 39.34 19.18
CA SER A 179 8.67 38.95 20.00
C SER A 179 9.62 37.96 19.30
N ALA A 180 9.12 37.18 18.34
CA ALA A 180 9.93 36.23 17.58
C ALA A 180 10.69 36.87 16.41
N PHE A 181 10.35 38.13 16.05
CA PHE A 181 10.83 38.78 14.83
C PHE A 181 12.36 38.81 14.71
N ASP A 182 13.08 39.29 15.72
CA ASP A 182 14.54 39.42 15.65
C ASP A 182 15.24 38.06 15.51
N SER A 183 14.70 37.03 16.17
CA SER A 183 15.22 35.66 16.08
C SER A 183 14.96 35.06 14.69
N LEU A 184 13.77 35.29 14.12
CA LEU A 184 13.41 34.84 12.78
C LEU A 184 14.21 35.57 11.70
N LYS A 185 14.50 36.87 11.90
CA LYS A 185 15.37 37.65 11.01
C LYS A 185 16.78 37.07 10.97
N LEU A 186 17.40 36.83 12.13
CA LEU A 186 18.72 36.21 12.22
C LEU A 186 18.75 34.80 11.61
N LEU A 187 17.62 34.09 11.65
CA LEU A 187 17.48 32.78 11.01
C LEU A 187 17.39 32.90 9.48
N ALA A 188 16.66 33.89 8.98
CA ALA A 188 16.50 34.14 7.55
C ALA A 188 17.82 34.59 6.90
N ASP A 189 18.61 35.41 7.61
CA ASP A 189 19.94 35.85 7.17
C ASP A 189 20.95 34.69 7.01
N LYS A 190 20.69 33.54 7.64
CA LYS A 190 21.53 32.33 7.55
C LYS A 190 21.13 31.38 6.42
N ILE A 191 20.07 31.68 5.67
CA ILE A 191 19.66 30.82 4.54
C ILE A 191 20.68 31.00 3.42
N GLU A 192 21.45 29.93 3.15
CA GLU A 192 22.35 29.90 2.00
C GLU A 192 21.52 29.73 0.72
N LEU A 193 21.58 30.71 -0.19
CA LEU A 193 20.91 30.67 -1.47
C LEU A 193 21.84 30.03 -2.53
N PRO A 194 21.52 28.85 -3.07
CA PRO A 194 22.36 28.21 -4.08
C PRO A 194 22.43 29.03 -5.39
N GLU A 195 23.60 29.03 -6.06
CA GLU A 195 23.77 29.70 -7.35
C GLU A 195 22.85 29.16 -8.47
N ARG A 196 22.42 27.90 -8.36
CA ARG A 196 21.45 27.27 -9.26
C ARG A 196 20.40 26.56 -8.43
N CYS A 197 19.14 26.92 -8.68
CA CYS A 197 17.98 26.33 -8.03
C CYS A 197 17.13 25.61 -9.08
N ASN A 198 16.68 24.40 -8.74
CA ASN A 198 15.73 23.66 -9.56
C ASN A 198 14.32 24.02 -9.10
N TRP A 199 13.38 24.01 -10.05
CA TRP A 199 12.01 24.43 -9.80
C TRP A 199 11.04 23.54 -10.55
N GLU A 200 9.87 23.34 -9.95
CA GLU A 200 8.78 22.58 -10.51
C GLU A 200 7.48 23.37 -10.48
N LEU A 201 6.73 23.31 -11.57
CA LEU A 201 5.37 23.79 -11.65
C LEU A 201 4.42 22.67 -11.20
N ARG A 202 3.60 22.92 -10.18
CA ARG A 202 2.70 21.94 -9.58
C ARG A 202 1.27 22.44 -9.49
N LEU A 203 0.33 21.66 -10.00
CA LEU A 203 -1.11 21.92 -9.89
C LEU A 203 -1.70 21.07 -8.77
N TYR A 204 -2.25 21.75 -7.76
CA TYR A 204 -2.91 21.12 -6.62
C TYR A 204 -4.42 21.39 -6.64
N SER A 205 -5.19 20.55 -5.95
CA SER A 205 -6.57 20.86 -5.59
C SER A 205 -6.91 20.45 -4.17
N ARG A 206 -7.93 21.10 -3.60
CA ARG A 206 -8.49 20.81 -2.27
C ARG A 206 -10.01 20.83 -2.30
N ASP A 207 -10.62 20.24 -1.28
CA ASP A 207 -12.05 20.35 -1.05
C ASP A 207 -12.39 21.72 -0.49
N ALA A 208 -13.25 22.48 -1.18
CA ALA A 208 -13.58 23.87 -0.86
C ALA A 208 -14.24 24.01 0.52
N ARG A 209 -14.95 22.97 0.98
CA ARG A 209 -15.68 22.99 2.26
C ARG A 209 -14.73 23.13 3.46
N PHE A 210 -13.51 22.64 3.30
CA PHE A 210 -12.50 22.63 4.35
C PHE A 210 -11.46 23.75 4.23
N ALA A 211 -11.68 24.73 3.35
CA ALA A 211 -10.74 25.83 3.09
C ALA A 211 -10.33 26.65 4.34
N ASN A 212 -11.18 26.67 5.39
CA ASN A 212 -10.94 27.38 6.65
C ASN A 212 -10.65 26.45 7.85
N HIS A 213 -10.43 25.16 7.61
CA HIS A 213 -10.14 24.17 8.66
C HIS A 213 -8.64 23.98 8.83
N GLN A 214 -8.21 23.69 10.06
CA GLN A 214 -6.88 23.15 10.30
C GLN A 214 -6.87 21.67 9.93
N VAL A 215 -5.72 21.21 9.44
CA VAL A 215 -5.50 19.80 9.12
C VAL A 215 -4.68 19.18 10.25
N HIS A 216 -5.18 18.07 10.78
CA HIS A 216 -4.58 17.33 11.87
C HIS A 216 -4.31 15.89 11.42
N LYS A 217 -3.07 15.42 11.56
CA LYS A 217 -2.71 14.04 11.26
C LYS A 217 -3.00 13.15 12.46
N VAL A 218 -3.63 12.00 12.23
CA VAL A 218 -3.90 11.01 13.29
C VAL A 218 -2.60 10.32 13.69
N THR A 219 -2.20 10.50 14.95
CA THR A 219 -1.02 9.86 15.56
C THR A 219 -1.39 8.58 16.31
N GLN A 220 -2.62 8.49 16.81
CA GLN A 220 -3.12 7.31 17.53
C GLN A 220 -4.48 6.86 17.01
N GLY A 221 -4.64 5.55 16.79
CA GLY A 221 -5.91 4.98 16.33
C GLY A 221 -6.97 4.97 17.43
N TYR A 222 -8.23 5.16 17.04
CA TYR A 222 -9.38 5.17 17.95
C TYR A 222 -10.58 4.47 17.33
N ALA A 223 -11.19 3.56 18.10
CA ALA A 223 -12.43 2.89 17.71
C ALA A 223 -13.63 3.56 18.42
N PRO A 224 -14.64 4.04 17.66
CA PRO A 224 -15.83 4.68 18.22
C PRO A 224 -16.57 3.78 19.22
N LYS A 225 -16.97 4.36 20.35
CA LYS A 225 -17.83 3.73 21.37
C LYS A 225 -19.28 4.18 21.26
N ALA A 226 -19.50 5.41 20.79
CA ALA A 226 -20.80 5.98 20.52
C ALA A 226 -20.97 6.30 19.02
N SER A 227 -22.21 6.50 18.57
CA SER A 227 -22.55 6.70 17.16
C SER A 227 -22.12 8.04 16.58
N ASP A 228 -21.86 9.01 17.44
CA ASP A 228 -21.40 10.36 17.14
C ASP A 228 -19.87 10.50 17.19
N GLU A 229 -19.15 9.45 17.59
CA GLU A 229 -17.69 9.42 17.63
C GLU A 229 -17.08 9.03 16.27
N LEU A 230 -16.00 9.68 15.89
CA LEU A 230 -15.27 9.45 14.64
C LEU A 230 -14.19 8.38 14.83
N GLU A 231 -14.14 7.41 13.91
CA GLU A 231 -13.06 6.42 13.87
C GLU A 231 -11.75 7.09 13.43
N LEU A 232 -10.69 6.92 14.21
CA LEU A 232 -9.36 7.45 13.87
C LEU A 232 -8.47 6.32 13.35
N VAL A 233 -8.03 6.48 12.10
CA VAL A 233 -7.07 5.57 11.45
C VAL A 233 -5.71 6.26 11.41
N ILE A 234 -4.68 5.60 11.92
CA ILE A 234 -3.31 6.14 11.92
C ILE A 234 -2.90 6.50 10.50
N GLY A 235 -2.41 7.72 10.31
CA GLY A 235 -2.02 8.27 9.01
C GLY A 235 -3.14 8.98 8.24
N ASP A 236 -4.39 8.96 8.71
CA ASP A 236 -5.45 9.81 8.18
C ASP A 236 -5.23 11.29 8.56
N TYR A 237 -5.88 12.18 7.81
CA TYR A 237 -5.96 13.60 8.10
C TYR A 237 -7.39 13.97 8.50
N ILE A 238 -7.52 14.78 9.53
CA ILE A 238 -8.79 15.26 10.05
C ILE A 238 -8.87 16.77 9.85
N TYR A 239 -9.96 17.24 9.24
CA TYR A 239 -10.29 18.64 9.14
C TYR A 239 -11.01 19.09 10.42
N ILE A 240 -10.42 20.04 11.14
CA ILE A 240 -10.94 20.56 12.42
C ILE A 240 -11.03 22.08 12.34
N LYS A 241 -12.15 22.68 12.75
CA LYS A 241 -12.27 24.15 12.80
C LYS A 241 -11.42 24.69 13.95
N LYS A 242 -10.82 25.86 13.75
CA LYS A 242 -9.96 26.50 14.78
C LYS A 242 -10.66 26.66 16.13
N SER A 243 -11.95 27.01 16.09
CA SER A 243 -12.78 27.25 17.28
C SER A 243 -13.06 25.99 18.12
N GLU A 244 -12.91 24.79 17.57
CA GLU A 244 -13.26 23.55 18.27
C GLU A 244 -12.34 23.28 19.46
N PHE A 245 -11.04 23.59 19.31
CA PHE A 245 -10.07 23.47 20.40
C PHE A 245 -10.29 24.50 21.49
N ASP A 246 -10.84 25.67 21.15
CA ASP A 246 -11.14 26.73 22.12
C ASP A 246 -12.44 26.44 22.89
N SER A 247 -13.39 25.73 22.27
CA SER A 247 -14.68 25.39 22.90
C SER A 247 -14.67 24.06 23.67
N SER A 248 -13.70 23.20 23.42
CA SER A 248 -13.59 21.90 24.07
C SER A 248 -13.08 22.03 25.50
N THR A 249 -13.81 21.46 26.46
CA THR A 249 -13.41 21.45 27.89
C THR A 249 -12.83 20.12 28.33
N ASP A 250 -13.10 19.04 27.60
CA ASP A 250 -12.70 17.66 27.89
C ASP A 250 -11.68 17.11 26.88
N GLY A 251 -11.28 17.92 25.89
CA GLY A 251 -10.31 17.55 24.85
C GLY A 251 -10.92 16.82 23.66
N TRP A 252 -12.24 16.65 23.61
CA TRP A 252 -12.95 16.13 22.44
C TRP A 252 -13.35 17.25 21.50
N VAL A 253 -13.09 17.05 20.21
CA VAL A 253 -13.32 18.05 19.15
C VAL A 253 -14.09 17.42 18.00
N HIS A 254 -14.92 18.22 17.32
CA HIS A 254 -15.61 17.75 16.13
C HIS A 254 -14.75 17.95 14.88
N GLY A 255 -14.64 16.91 14.06
CA GLY A 255 -13.83 16.95 12.84
C GLY A 255 -14.36 16.05 11.74
N THR A 256 -13.79 16.20 10.55
CA THR A 256 -14.13 15.40 9.37
C THR A 256 -12.91 14.65 8.85
N SER A 257 -13.02 13.33 8.68
CA SER A 257 -11.95 12.50 8.13
C SER A 257 -11.76 12.78 6.64
N TRP A 258 -10.51 13.00 6.21
CA TRP A 258 -10.13 13.15 4.81
C TRP A 258 -10.25 11.83 4.04
N LEU A 259 -9.91 10.71 4.69
CA LEU A 259 -9.96 9.39 4.07
C LEU A 259 -11.40 8.92 3.78
N THR A 260 -12.35 9.28 4.64
CA THR A 260 -13.73 8.75 4.60
C THR A 260 -14.81 9.80 4.36
N GLY A 261 -14.51 11.09 4.50
CA GLY A 261 -15.49 12.18 4.43
C GLY A 261 -16.48 12.23 5.61
N VAL A 262 -16.40 11.28 6.55
CA VAL A 262 -17.30 11.19 7.70
C VAL A 262 -16.92 12.20 8.77
N SER A 263 -17.92 12.84 9.37
CA SER A 263 -17.75 13.77 10.48
C SER A 263 -18.18 13.15 11.81
N GLY A 264 -17.50 13.52 12.89
CA GLY A 264 -17.86 13.10 14.25
C GLY A 264 -16.91 13.68 15.30
N TYR A 265 -17.16 13.34 16.56
CA TYR A 265 -16.33 13.73 17.69
C TYR A 265 -15.12 12.82 17.83
N LEU A 266 -13.95 13.41 18.06
CA LEU A 266 -12.71 12.68 18.26
C LEU A 266 -11.90 13.23 19.44
N PRO A 267 -11.09 12.40 20.11
CA PRO A 267 -10.13 12.90 21.09
C PRO A 267 -9.03 13.68 20.36
N GLY A 268 -8.99 15.00 20.55
CA GLY A 268 -8.05 15.88 19.85
C GLY A 268 -6.58 15.54 20.12
N ILE A 269 -6.29 14.99 21.30
CA ILE A 269 -4.95 14.54 21.73
C ILE A 269 -4.37 13.40 20.88
N TYR A 270 -5.19 12.67 20.13
CA TYR A 270 -4.75 11.60 19.23
C TYR A 270 -4.39 12.12 17.83
N THR A 271 -4.36 13.44 17.69
CA THR A 271 -4.05 14.11 16.45
C THR A 271 -2.98 15.17 16.67
N GLN A 272 -2.22 15.46 15.62
CA GLN A 272 -1.21 16.50 15.63
C GLN A 272 -1.42 17.43 14.44
N ARG A 273 -1.41 18.74 14.68
CA ARG A 273 -1.55 19.74 13.60
C ARG A 273 -0.44 19.58 12.56
N THR A 274 -0.83 19.53 11.29
CA THR A 274 0.06 19.41 10.14
C THR A 274 -0.24 20.51 9.11
N ALA A 275 0.55 20.60 8.03
CA ALA A 275 0.31 21.59 7.00
C ALA A 275 -1.01 21.29 6.26
N GLU A 276 -1.79 22.32 5.96
CA GLU A 276 -3.03 22.17 5.20
C GLU A 276 -2.78 21.56 3.82
N SER A 277 -1.64 21.90 3.21
CA SER A 277 -1.22 21.36 1.92
C SER A 277 -0.95 19.85 1.92
N ASP A 278 -0.78 19.21 3.08
CA ASP A 278 -0.54 17.77 3.16
C ASP A 278 -1.78 16.94 2.79
N ALA A 279 -2.97 17.54 2.91
CA ALA A 279 -4.24 16.92 2.53
C ALA A 279 -4.68 17.27 1.09
N TRP A 280 -3.85 18.00 0.33
CA TRP A 280 -4.19 18.42 -1.02
C TRP A 280 -3.87 17.35 -2.06
N THR A 281 -4.66 17.33 -3.12
CA THR A 281 -4.51 16.43 -4.26
C THR A 281 -3.56 17.03 -5.28
N LEU A 282 -2.48 16.34 -5.63
CA LEU A 282 -1.59 16.74 -6.73
C LEU A 282 -2.08 16.17 -8.07
N HIS A 283 -2.24 17.05 -9.07
CA HIS A 283 -2.75 16.72 -10.42
C HIS A 283 -1.67 16.68 -11.51
N ARG A 284 -0.66 17.54 -11.43
CA ARG A 284 0.41 17.64 -12.44
C ARG A 284 1.68 18.25 -11.86
N VAL A 285 2.83 17.79 -12.34
CA VAL A 285 4.18 18.32 -12.04
C VAL A 285 4.93 18.51 -13.37
N ILE A 286 5.65 19.63 -13.54
CA ILE A 286 6.55 19.90 -14.67
C ILE A 286 7.84 20.56 -14.16
N SER A 287 9.01 20.02 -14.49
CA SER A 287 10.31 20.57 -14.07
C SER A 287 10.83 21.65 -15.04
N LEU A 288 11.52 22.68 -14.51
CA LEU A 288 11.90 23.91 -15.24
C LEU A 288 13.42 24.16 -15.39
N GLY A 289 14.32 23.20 -15.11
CA GLY A 289 15.78 23.42 -15.06
C GLY A 289 16.56 23.26 -16.38
N PRO A 290 17.72 23.93 -16.58
CA PRO A 290 18.50 23.91 -17.83
C PRO A 290 19.19 22.57 -18.11
N SER A 291 19.07 22.14 -19.36
CA SER A 291 19.79 21.03 -19.98
C SER A 291 21.26 21.39 -20.22
N ASN A 292 22.20 20.88 -19.39
CA ASN A 292 23.55 20.52 -19.84
C ASN A 292 24.40 19.92 -18.68
N CYS A 293 24.39 18.59 -18.60
CA CYS A 293 25.60 17.78 -18.44
C CYS A 293 25.41 16.54 -19.30
N MET A 294 26.49 16.05 -19.92
CA MET A 294 26.53 14.83 -20.71
C MET A 294 26.22 13.62 -19.82
N GLU A 295 24.93 13.40 -19.66
CA GLU A 295 24.20 12.19 -19.32
C GLU A 295 22.77 12.72 -19.20
N CYS A 296 21.84 12.06 -19.87
CA CYS A 296 20.43 12.47 -19.99
C CYS A 296 20.17 13.67 -20.92
N LYS A 297 19.36 13.43 -21.96
CA LYS A 297 18.12 14.14 -22.36
C LYS A 297 17.71 13.69 -23.77
N SER A 298 16.44 13.46 -24.11
CA SER A 298 15.20 13.50 -23.33
C SER A 298 14.02 13.21 -24.24
N SER A 299 13.09 12.37 -23.78
CA SER A 299 11.62 12.42 -23.92
C SER A 299 11.16 10.96 -23.72
N ASP A 300 10.12 10.60 -22.98
CA ASP A 300 8.90 11.28 -22.56
C ASP A 300 8.27 10.40 -21.46
N SER A 301 8.84 10.45 -20.25
CA SER A 301 8.40 9.62 -19.12
C SER A 301 7.49 10.43 -18.19
N GLU A 302 6.23 10.00 -18.08
CA GLU A 302 5.33 10.36 -16.99
C GLU A 302 5.92 9.84 -15.67
N GLY A 303 6.66 10.73 -15.00
CA GLY A 303 7.33 10.45 -13.75
C GLY A 303 6.39 10.50 -12.56
N ASN A 304 6.24 9.33 -11.94
CA ASN A 304 6.11 9.13 -10.51
C ASN A 304 6.70 10.28 -9.66
N THR A 305 5.92 10.69 -8.66
CA THR A 305 6.40 11.45 -7.52
C THR A 305 7.13 10.50 -6.57
N GLU A 306 8.40 10.25 -6.85
CA GLU A 306 9.37 9.81 -5.84
C GLU A 306 10.65 10.63 -6.03
N GLY A 307 10.85 11.60 -5.14
CA GLY A 307 12.05 12.45 -5.15
C GLY A 307 11.83 13.86 -4.60
N GLU A 308 11.31 13.98 -3.37
CA GLU A 308 11.68 15.01 -2.36
C GLU A 308 10.65 14.99 -1.20
N MET A 309 10.75 13.94 -0.37
CA MET A 309 10.34 13.93 1.04
C MET A 309 11.59 13.71 1.91
N SER A 310 12.68 14.41 1.59
CA SER A 310 13.82 14.56 2.48
C SER A 310 13.61 15.82 3.32
N ASN A 311 13.54 15.62 4.64
CA ASN A 311 13.47 16.61 5.72
C ASN A 311 12.07 17.07 6.18
N TYR A 312 11.33 16.14 6.78
CA TYR A 312 10.77 16.30 8.13
C TYR A 312 10.81 14.96 8.86
N PRO A 313 10.77 14.91 10.22
CA PRO A 313 11.17 13.74 10.97
C PRO A 313 10.15 12.65 10.70
N HIS A 314 10.49 11.82 9.72
CA HIS A 314 10.04 10.46 9.64
C HIS A 314 10.38 9.85 10.99
N GLU A 315 9.38 9.68 11.86
CA GLU A 315 9.34 8.45 12.63
C GLU A 315 9.34 7.35 11.59
N ASP A 316 10.55 6.86 11.41
CA ASP A 316 10.99 6.10 10.26
C ASP A 316 10.16 4.83 10.19
N ALA A 317 9.57 4.55 9.04
CA ALA A 317 8.82 3.31 8.84
C ALA A 317 9.77 2.10 8.93
N ALA A 318 11.07 2.30 8.70
CA ALA A 318 12.10 1.36 9.11
C ALA A 318 12.23 1.33 10.64
N SER A 319 12.18 2.44 11.39
CA SER A 319 12.20 2.51 12.87
C SER A 319 10.94 1.99 13.59
N LEU A 320 9.72 2.20 13.09
CA LEU A 320 8.47 1.60 13.59
C LEU A 320 8.35 0.14 13.17
N GLY A 321 8.82 -0.16 11.96
CA GLY A 321 9.08 -1.51 11.48
C GLY A 321 10.18 -2.20 12.30
N GLN A 322 11.17 -1.46 12.82
CA GLN A 322 12.32 -1.90 13.60
C GLN A 322 12.04 -1.86 15.09
N GLU A 323 11.05 -1.12 15.61
CA GLU A 323 10.61 -1.19 17.01
C GLU A 323 9.63 -2.36 17.18
N LYS A 324 8.65 -2.50 16.28
CA LYS A 324 7.76 -3.67 16.25
C LYS A 324 8.48 -4.94 15.79
N SER A 325 9.44 -4.82 14.87
CA SER A 325 10.33 -5.93 14.57
C SER A 325 11.43 -6.08 15.60
N GLU A 326 11.91 -5.09 16.37
CA GLU A 326 12.90 -5.32 17.45
C GLU A 326 12.29 -6.02 18.65
N GLU A 327 11.03 -5.76 19.01
CA GLU A 327 10.35 -6.59 20.02
C GLU A 327 10.23 -8.04 19.52
N THR A 328 9.83 -8.22 18.26
CA THR A 328 9.75 -9.55 17.61
C THR A 328 11.14 -10.17 17.37
N TYR A 329 12.16 -9.36 17.10
CA TYR A 329 13.57 -9.73 16.84
C TYR A 329 14.28 -10.01 18.14
N ARG A 330 13.95 -9.38 19.28
CA ARG A 330 14.49 -9.70 20.61
C ARG A 330 13.93 -11.03 21.11
N GLU A 331 12.65 -11.31 20.85
CA GLU A 331 12.07 -12.64 21.06
C GLU A 331 12.69 -13.70 20.11
N TRP A 332 12.91 -13.34 18.84
CA TRP A 332 13.61 -14.20 17.86
C TRP A 332 15.09 -14.39 18.16
N GLU A 333 15.82 -13.37 18.61
CA GLU A 333 17.23 -13.44 18.96
C GLU A 333 17.40 -14.26 20.24
N LYS A 334 16.40 -14.28 21.13
CA LYS A 334 16.33 -15.20 22.27
C LYS A 334 16.11 -16.66 21.81
N TYR A 335 15.18 -16.88 20.89
CA TYR A 335 14.95 -18.20 20.26
C TYR A 335 16.17 -18.70 19.46
N TRP A 336 16.77 -17.86 18.62
CA TRP A 336 17.94 -18.18 17.83
C TRP A 336 19.20 -18.31 18.68
N ARG A 337 19.37 -17.54 19.78
CA ARG A 337 20.44 -17.79 20.76
C ARG A 337 20.24 -19.11 21.50
N GLU A 338 19.02 -19.51 21.86
CA GLU A 338 18.74 -20.84 22.43
C GLU A 338 19.02 -21.97 21.42
N VAL A 339 18.67 -21.78 20.14
CA VAL A 339 18.92 -22.74 19.06
C VAL A 339 20.41 -22.80 18.67
N GLN A 340 21.13 -21.68 18.71
CA GLN A 340 22.58 -21.61 18.40
C GLN A 340 23.46 -22.05 19.57
N ASN A 341 23.10 -21.76 20.82
CA ASN A 341 23.82 -22.24 22.00
C ASN A 341 23.73 -23.77 22.12
N ASN A 342 22.66 -24.40 21.63
CA ASN A 342 22.54 -25.85 21.49
C ASN A 342 23.21 -26.44 20.22
N ARG A 343 23.80 -25.61 19.36
CA ARG A 343 24.52 -26.03 18.12
C ARG A 343 26.01 -25.71 18.10
N SER A 344 26.54 -25.14 19.19
CA SER A 344 27.89 -24.57 19.22
C SER A 344 29.05 -25.59 19.38
N GLU A 345 28.84 -26.88 19.10
CA GLU A 345 29.97 -27.84 19.03
C GLU A 345 30.23 -28.46 17.65
N SER A 346 29.54 -28.08 16.57
CA SER A 346 29.73 -28.83 15.31
C SER A 346 29.70 -28.03 14.00
N ILE A 347 30.17 -26.78 13.98
CA ILE A 347 30.32 -26.04 12.71
C ILE A 347 31.67 -25.32 12.68
N LEU A 348 32.79 -26.06 12.61
CA LEU A 348 34.09 -25.47 12.25
C LEU A 348 35.06 -26.43 11.52
N ARG A 349 34.60 -27.46 10.80
CA ARG A 349 35.47 -28.24 9.90
C ARG A 349 34.75 -28.89 8.73
N ILE A 350 34.34 -28.14 7.69
CA ILE A 350 34.13 -28.71 6.34
C ILE A 350 34.52 -27.69 5.27
N THR A 351 35.81 -27.36 5.20
CA THR A 351 36.46 -26.82 3.98
C THR A 351 37.78 -27.55 3.82
N GLN A 352 37.71 -28.81 3.37
CA GLN A 352 38.73 -29.53 2.59
C GLN A 352 38.26 -30.99 2.45
N GLY A 353 38.10 -31.44 1.21
CA GLY A 353 37.55 -32.75 0.90
C GLY A 353 38.49 -33.90 1.25
N THR A 354 37.97 -34.90 1.96
CA THR A 354 38.30 -36.31 1.77
C THR A 354 37.19 -37.16 2.38
N SER A 355 36.84 -38.24 1.68
CA SER A 355 35.90 -39.27 2.11
C SER A 355 36.48 -40.10 3.27
N ILE A 356 35.59 -40.71 4.06
CA ILE A 356 35.71 -42.01 4.76
C ILE A 356 35.47 -42.01 6.28
N ASP A 357 34.56 -42.93 6.63
CA ASP A 357 34.31 -43.72 7.85
C ASP A 357 34.29 -43.08 9.23
N TRP A 358 33.12 -43.21 9.87
CA TRP A 358 32.92 -43.02 11.30
C TRP A 358 33.17 -44.33 12.10
N LYS A 359 34.16 -45.14 11.73
CA LYS A 359 34.56 -46.31 12.54
C LYS A 359 35.94 -46.14 13.15
N SER A 360 35.93 -46.24 14.49
CA SER A 360 37.06 -46.16 15.43
C SER A 360 37.42 -44.72 15.78
N SER A 361 37.48 -44.29 17.04
CA SER A 361 37.93 -44.99 18.25
C SER A 361 37.42 -44.21 19.48
N ARG A 362 36.60 -44.80 20.36
CA ARG A 362 37.00 -45.57 21.56
C ARG A 362 37.80 -44.73 22.56
N ALA A 363 37.11 -44.13 23.52
CA ALA A 363 37.69 -43.70 24.79
C ALA A 363 37.27 -44.69 25.89
N GLN A 364 38.24 -44.97 26.75
CA GLN A 364 38.22 -46.00 27.78
C GLN A 364 37.20 -45.72 28.88
N GLY A 365 36.54 -46.78 29.34
CA GLY A 365 35.77 -46.85 30.56
C GLY A 365 35.74 -48.30 31.02
N THR A 366 36.51 -48.58 32.06
CA THR A 366 36.73 -49.87 32.71
C THR A 366 35.45 -50.44 33.35
N GLY A 367 35.26 -51.76 33.24
CA GLY A 367 34.63 -52.59 34.29
C GLY A 367 33.24 -53.19 34.01
N GLU A 368 33.24 -54.43 33.51
CA GLU A 368 32.40 -55.60 33.87
C GLU A 368 30.86 -55.40 33.91
N SER A 369 30.12 -55.75 32.84
CA SER A 369 29.61 -57.09 32.45
C SER A 369 28.36 -57.56 33.21
N ASP A 370 27.19 -57.43 32.58
CA ASP A 370 26.43 -58.63 32.18
C ASP A 370 25.44 -58.35 31.04
N HIS A 371 25.26 -59.34 30.16
CA HIS A 371 24.58 -59.26 28.86
C HIS A 371 23.09 -59.65 28.93
N SER A 372 22.21 -58.78 28.43
CA SER A 372 21.01 -59.20 27.70
C SER A 372 20.59 -58.12 26.70
N ILE A 373 20.62 -58.47 25.41
CA ILE A 373 20.17 -57.64 24.29
C ILE A 373 18.65 -57.71 24.22
N ASP A 374 17.99 -56.59 24.49
CA ASP A 374 16.62 -56.33 24.04
C ASP A 374 16.63 -55.18 23.04
N THR A 375 16.00 -55.45 21.90
CA THR A 375 15.62 -54.51 20.85
C THR A 375 14.74 -53.38 21.40
N LEU A 376 15.11 -52.10 21.16
CA LEU A 376 14.25 -50.95 21.43
C LEU A 376 14.20 -50.00 20.23
N ASP A 377 13.15 -50.23 19.46
CA ASP A 377 12.25 -49.26 18.84
C ASP A 377 12.42 -47.80 19.33
N SER A 378 12.84 -46.87 18.46
CA SER A 378 12.79 -45.44 18.78
C SER A 378 11.44 -44.84 18.36
N SER A 379 10.40 -45.20 19.12
CA SER A 379 9.20 -44.39 19.20
C SER A 379 9.50 -43.15 20.06
N CYS A 380 9.88 -42.03 19.43
CA CYS A 380 9.87 -40.75 20.11
C CYS A 380 8.43 -40.21 20.13
N SER A 381 7.70 -40.65 21.14
CA SER A 381 6.38 -40.13 21.51
C SER A 381 6.52 -38.77 22.18
N ASP A 382 6.83 -37.74 21.40
CA ASP A 382 6.90 -36.38 21.93
C ASP A 382 5.49 -35.77 21.97
N LYS A 383 4.80 -35.97 23.09
CA LYS A 383 3.43 -35.51 23.37
C LYS A 383 3.29 -33.97 23.48
N ASN A 384 4.20 -33.18 22.90
CA ASN A 384 4.23 -31.73 23.10
C ASN A 384 4.58 -30.84 21.89
N CYS A 385 4.71 -31.37 20.66
CA CYS A 385 4.90 -30.51 19.48
C CYS A 385 3.55 -30.04 18.89
N ARG A 386 3.13 -28.82 19.27
CA ARG A 386 1.95 -28.14 18.68
C ARG A 386 2.10 -28.01 17.15
N ARG A 387 1.08 -28.35 16.38
CA ARG A 387 1.07 -28.24 14.92
C ARG A 387 0.81 -26.81 14.47
N TRP A 388 1.36 -26.44 13.32
CA TRP A 388 1.05 -25.17 12.66
C TRP A 388 -0.12 -25.32 11.69
N PHE A 389 -1.01 -24.33 11.73
CA PHE A 389 -2.07 -24.12 10.77
C PHE A 389 -1.94 -22.71 10.20
N PHE A 390 -1.64 -22.64 8.91
CA PHE A 390 -1.42 -21.40 8.20
C PHE A 390 -2.61 -21.04 7.31
N ALA A 391 -2.87 -19.76 7.15
CA ALA A 391 -3.83 -19.23 6.18
C ALA A 391 -3.14 -18.14 5.36
N MET A 392 -3.25 -18.22 4.04
CA MET A 392 -2.52 -17.33 3.13
C MET A 392 -3.43 -16.80 2.02
N ARG A 393 -3.37 -15.49 1.76
CA ARG A 393 -4.01 -14.87 0.59
C ARG A 393 -3.21 -15.21 -0.67
N HIS A 394 -3.87 -15.39 -1.81
CA HIS A 394 -3.21 -15.51 -3.11
C HIS A 394 -2.29 -14.31 -3.44
N GLY A 395 -1.36 -14.49 -4.37
CA GLY A 395 -0.47 -13.44 -4.88
C GLY A 395 -1.15 -12.40 -5.78
N GLU A 396 -0.36 -11.45 -6.30
CA GLU A 396 -0.80 -10.44 -7.26
C GLU A 396 -1.49 -11.03 -8.49
N ARG A 397 -2.64 -10.46 -8.86
CA ARG A 397 -3.52 -10.94 -9.94
C ARG A 397 -3.35 -10.13 -11.23
N VAL A 398 -3.40 -10.79 -12.38
CA VAL A 398 -3.29 -10.12 -13.68
C VAL A 398 -4.42 -9.12 -13.93
N ASP A 399 -5.67 -9.48 -13.60
CA ASP A 399 -6.83 -8.62 -13.84
C ASP A 399 -6.79 -7.28 -13.08
N LEU A 400 -6.30 -7.29 -11.84
CA LEU A 400 -6.16 -6.08 -11.03
C LEU A 400 -4.95 -5.23 -11.44
N THR A 401 -3.89 -5.84 -11.99
CA THR A 401 -2.71 -5.12 -12.46
C THR A 401 -2.92 -4.48 -13.84
N TYR A 402 -3.66 -5.14 -14.74
CA TYR A 402 -3.77 -4.73 -16.16
C TYR A 402 -5.20 -4.41 -16.63
N GLY A 403 -6.23 -4.61 -15.79
CA GLY A 403 -7.61 -4.38 -16.17
C GLY A 403 -8.09 -5.39 -17.22
N GLN A 404 -8.57 -4.89 -18.37
CA GLN A 404 -9.05 -5.73 -19.49
C GLN A 404 -7.88 -6.34 -20.29
N TRP A 405 -7.20 -7.31 -19.69
CA TRP A 405 -5.98 -7.90 -20.24
C TRP A 405 -6.21 -8.94 -21.34
N VAL A 406 -7.36 -9.64 -21.33
CA VAL A 406 -7.63 -10.75 -22.27
C VAL A 406 -7.64 -10.29 -23.74
N PRO A 407 -8.38 -9.24 -24.15
CA PRO A 407 -8.35 -8.76 -25.53
C PRO A 407 -6.95 -8.28 -25.97
N PHE A 408 -6.11 -7.89 -25.02
CA PHE A 408 -4.76 -7.45 -25.30
C PHE A 408 -3.79 -8.62 -25.48
N CYS A 409 -3.95 -9.69 -24.71
CA CYS A 409 -3.02 -10.82 -24.67
C CYS A 409 -3.46 -12.05 -25.46
N PHE A 410 -4.65 -12.07 -26.05
CA PHE A 410 -5.11 -13.14 -26.93
C PHE A 410 -5.24 -12.61 -28.37
N ASP A 411 -4.70 -13.36 -29.33
CA ASP A 411 -4.88 -13.05 -30.75
C ASP A 411 -6.24 -13.52 -31.29
N GLU A 412 -6.51 -13.25 -32.58
CA GLU A 412 -7.76 -13.64 -33.25
C GLU A 412 -7.99 -15.16 -33.27
N ASN A 413 -6.91 -15.95 -33.15
CA ASN A 413 -6.95 -17.41 -33.09
C ASN A 413 -7.13 -17.93 -31.65
N GLY A 414 -7.23 -17.05 -30.66
CA GLY A 414 -7.31 -17.40 -29.24
C GLY A 414 -6.00 -17.88 -28.63
N THR A 415 -4.86 -17.58 -29.26
CA THR A 415 -3.53 -17.91 -28.75
C THR A 415 -3.04 -16.82 -27.80
N TYR A 416 -2.52 -17.24 -26.65
CA TYR A 416 -1.95 -16.32 -25.66
C TYR A 416 -0.58 -15.79 -26.10
N ILE A 417 -0.42 -14.48 -26.09
CA ILE A 417 0.81 -13.76 -26.38
C ILE A 417 1.17 -12.89 -25.18
N ARG A 418 2.35 -13.15 -24.60
CA ARG A 418 2.89 -12.35 -23.50
C ARG A 418 3.34 -10.98 -24.00
N LYS A 419 2.64 -9.91 -23.59
CA LYS A 419 2.92 -8.52 -24.00
C LYS A 419 3.52 -7.62 -22.91
N ASP A 420 3.74 -8.17 -21.72
CA ASP A 420 4.39 -7.52 -20.60
C ASP A 420 5.21 -8.54 -19.81
N LEU A 421 6.33 -8.14 -19.21
CA LEU A 421 7.23 -9.07 -18.52
C LEU A 421 6.62 -9.63 -17.23
N ASN A 422 5.74 -8.86 -16.58
CA ASN A 422 5.03 -9.30 -15.38
C ASN A 422 3.79 -10.18 -15.71
N MET A 423 3.46 -10.37 -16.99
CA MET A 423 2.48 -11.37 -17.42
C MET A 423 3.07 -12.81 -17.38
N PRO A 424 2.22 -13.85 -17.18
CA PRO A 424 2.64 -15.25 -17.25
C PRO A 424 3.43 -15.59 -18.52
N LEU A 425 4.37 -16.54 -18.42
CA LEU A 425 5.11 -17.01 -19.60
C LEU A 425 4.21 -17.74 -20.59
N LYS A 426 3.28 -18.53 -20.05
CA LYS A 426 2.29 -19.32 -20.77
C LYS A 426 1.05 -19.44 -19.90
N LEU A 427 -0.08 -19.72 -20.53
CA LEU A 427 -1.32 -20.09 -19.85
C LEU A 427 -1.64 -21.55 -20.17
N GLY A 428 -2.16 -22.28 -19.19
CA GLY A 428 -2.63 -23.65 -19.41
C GLY A 428 -3.79 -23.69 -20.41
N GLU A 429 -3.91 -24.77 -21.15
CA GLU A 429 -5.13 -25.00 -21.93
C GLU A 429 -6.29 -25.25 -20.96
N ARG A 430 -7.41 -24.56 -21.18
CA ARG A 430 -8.64 -24.73 -20.40
C ARG A 430 -9.87 -24.58 -21.26
N ALA A 431 -10.95 -25.25 -20.87
CA ALA A 431 -12.27 -25.03 -21.42
C ALA A 431 -12.67 -23.55 -21.31
N GLY A 432 -13.20 -22.99 -22.40
CA GLY A 432 -13.60 -21.59 -22.48
C GLY A 432 -12.47 -20.59 -22.76
N GLY A 433 -11.21 -21.05 -22.91
CA GLY A 433 -10.09 -20.25 -23.42
C GLY A 433 -9.89 -18.91 -22.68
N GLY A 434 -9.59 -17.85 -23.45
CA GLY A 434 -9.38 -16.50 -22.91
C GLY A 434 -10.57 -15.94 -22.12
N ALA A 435 -11.81 -16.24 -22.53
CA ALA A 435 -13.00 -15.78 -21.82
C ALA A 435 -13.13 -16.40 -20.41
N ALA A 436 -12.72 -17.66 -20.24
CA ALA A 436 -12.67 -18.28 -18.91
C ALA A 436 -11.58 -17.62 -18.03
N TYR A 437 -10.41 -17.29 -18.60
CA TYR A 437 -9.35 -16.56 -17.90
C TYR A 437 -9.75 -15.15 -17.46
N ALA A 438 -10.66 -14.48 -18.19
CA ALA A 438 -11.20 -13.19 -17.75
C ALA A 438 -11.99 -13.30 -16.43
N ARG A 439 -12.64 -14.44 -16.19
CA ARG A 439 -13.46 -14.70 -14.98
C ARG A 439 -12.72 -15.42 -13.88
N ASP A 440 -11.61 -16.08 -14.20
CA ASP A 440 -10.75 -16.82 -13.28
C ASP A 440 -9.29 -16.53 -13.61
N THR A 441 -8.87 -15.32 -13.23
CA THR A 441 -7.58 -14.71 -13.57
C THR A 441 -6.39 -15.50 -13.02
N PRO A 442 -5.27 -15.55 -13.76
CA PRO A 442 -4.00 -16.07 -13.25
C PRO A 442 -3.26 -15.03 -12.38
N LEU A 443 -2.20 -15.47 -11.72
CA LEU A 443 -1.20 -14.63 -11.08
C LEU A 443 -0.31 -13.92 -12.10
N THR A 444 0.21 -12.77 -11.71
CA THR A 444 1.36 -12.16 -12.39
C THR A 444 2.65 -12.90 -12.03
N ARG A 445 3.77 -12.60 -12.71
CA ARG A 445 5.10 -13.11 -12.33
C ARG A 445 5.54 -12.62 -10.96
N VAL A 446 5.18 -11.39 -10.59
CA VAL A 446 5.36 -10.83 -9.25
C VAL A 446 4.51 -11.60 -8.25
N GLY A 447 3.25 -11.93 -8.57
CA GLY A 447 2.40 -12.76 -7.71
C GLY A 447 2.98 -14.14 -7.43
N GLN A 448 3.57 -14.78 -8.45
CA GLN A 448 4.31 -16.04 -8.31
C GLN A 448 5.55 -15.87 -7.41
N LEU A 449 6.32 -14.80 -7.61
CA LEU A 449 7.49 -14.50 -6.79
C LEU A 449 7.11 -14.26 -5.32
N GLN A 450 6.08 -13.46 -5.05
CA GLN A 450 5.55 -13.22 -3.70
C GLN A 450 5.25 -14.54 -2.98
N ALA A 451 4.55 -15.45 -3.67
CA ALA A 451 4.20 -16.75 -3.10
C ALA A 451 5.43 -17.64 -2.84
N ARG A 452 6.40 -17.62 -3.76
CA ARG A 452 7.68 -18.33 -3.63
C ARG A 452 8.50 -17.82 -2.45
N LEU A 453 8.56 -16.50 -2.24
CA LEU A 453 9.28 -15.89 -1.12
C LEU A 453 8.69 -16.31 0.23
N VAL A 454 7.36 -16.46 0.34
CA VAL A 454 6.74 -16.98 1.58
C VAL A 454 7.12 -18.44 1.83
N GLY A 455 7.12 -19.28 0.79
CA GLY A 455 7.58 -20.66 0.89
C GLY A 455 9.05 -20.75 1.32
N GLU A 456 9.91 -19.92 0.72
CA GLU A 456 11.32 -19.78 1.09
C GLU A 456 11.48 -19.33 2.54
N GLY A 457 10.70 -18.34 2.98
CA GLY A 457 10.70 -17.88 4.37
C GLY A 457 10.39 -19.00 5.37
N LEU A 458 9.38 -19.83 5.11
CA LEU A 458 9.07 -20.99 5.96
C LEU A 458 10.16 -22.07 5.93
N ARG A 459 10.76 -22.31 4.75
CA ARG A 459 11.90 -23.23 4.61
C ARG A 459 13.09 -22.78 5.46
N LEU A 460 13.45 -21.50 5.37
CA LEU A 460 14.54 -20.91 6.15
C LEU A 460 14.25 -20.90 7.66
N ALA A 461 12.98 -20.81 8.05
CA ALA A 461 12.55 -20.95 9.43
C ALA A 461 12.53 -22.40 9.95
N GLY A 462 12.87 -23.39 9.11
CA GLY A 462 12.85 -24.80 9.47
C GLY A 462 11.44 -25.37 9.66
N VAL A 463 10.42 -24.74 9.08
CA VAL A 463 9.01 -25.16 9.21
C VAL A 463 8.57 -25.88 7.95
N SER A 464 8.43 -27.20 8.03
CA SER A 464 7.88 -28.02 6.94
C SER A 464 6.36 -27.92 6.87
N VAL A 465 5.77 -28.01 5.68
CA VAL A 465 4.31 -28.11 5.48
C VAL A 465 3.98 -29.42 4.80
N ALA A 466 3.12 -30.23 5.41
CA ALA A 466 2.78 -31.57 4.94
C ALA A 466 1.47 -31.59 4.13
N HIS A 467 0.54 -30.68 4.44
CA HIS A 467 -0.78 -30.65 3.81
C HIS A 467 -1.08 -29.26 3.26
N VAL A 468 -1.24 -29.15 1.94
CA VAL A 468 -1.51 -27.89 1.24
C VAL A 468 -2.90 -27.93 0.64
N TYR A 469 -3.80 -27.08 1.13
CA TYR A 469 -5.16 -26.92 0.61
C TYR A 469 -5.28 -25.58 -0.10
N ALA A 470 -5.84 -25.57 -1.31
CA ALA A 470 -6.01 -24.35 -2.09
C ALA A 470 -7.47 -24.18 -2.53
N SER A 471 -7.98 -22.95 -2.51
CA SER A 471 -9.25 -22.60 -3.17
C SER A 471 -9.20 -22.97 -4.66
N ALA A 472 -10.35 -23.33 -5.23
CA ALA A 472 -10.48 -23.71 -6.64
C ALA A 472 -10.18 -22.60 -7.66
N ALA A 473 -10.11 -21.33 -7.22
CA ALA A 473 -9.68 -20.21 -8.06
C ALA A 473 -8.24 -20.41 -8.55
N LEU A 474 -7.97 -20.17 -9.84
CA LEU A 474 -6.67 -20.41 -10.46
C LEU A 474 -5.53 -19.70 -9.71
N ARG A 475 -5.70 -18.41 -9.40
CA ARG A 475 -4.75 -17.62 -8.61
C ARG A 475 -4.35 -18.26 -7.27
N CYS A 476 -5.24 -19.02 -6.63
CA CYS A 476 -4.95 -19.70 -5.36
C CYS A 476 -4.13 -20.97 -5.60
N VAL A 477 -4.45 -21.74 -6.64
CA VAL A 477 -3.69 -22.93 -7.03
C VAL A 477 -2.28 -22.55 -7.49
N GLU A 478 -2.12 -21.48 -8.28
CA GLU A 478 -0.82 -20.97 -8.70
C GLU A 478 0.02 -20.45 -7.53
N THR A 479 -0.64 -19.80 -6.56
CA THR A 479 0.01 -19.38 -5.31
C THR A 479 0.52 -20.62 -4.56
N ALA A 480 -0.31 -21.66 -4.43
CA ALA A 480 0.07 -22.90 -3.76
C ALA A 480 1.23 -23.62 -4.44
N HIS A 481 1.24 -23.65 -5.77
CA HIS A 481 2.33 -24.21 -6.55
C HIS A 481 3.64 -23.45 -6.31
N SER A 482 3.63 -22.13 -6.46
CA SER A 482 4.81 -21.28 -6.29
C SER A 482 5.33 -21.31 -4.85
N PHE A 483 4.42 -21.38 -3.87
CA PHE A 483 4.75 -21.58 -2.46
C PHE A 483 5.47 -22.91 -2.22
N ILE A 484 4.97 -24.02 -2.78
CA ILE A 484 5.61 -25.34 -2.68
C ILE A 484 7.02 -25.32 -3.30
N GLU A 485 7.21 -24.65 -4.44
CA GLU A 485 8.52 -24.49 -5.06
C GLU A 485 9.51 -23.72 -4.15
N GLY A 486 9.05 -22.62 -3.53
CA GLY A 486 9.88 -21.84 -2.60
C GLY A 486 10.20 -22.60 -1.30
N LEU A 487 9.23 -23.37 -0.83
CA LEU A 487 9.38 -24.27 0.31
C LEU A 487 10.34 -25.42 0.02
N GLN A 488 10.59 -25.71 -1.27
CA GLN A 488 11.31 -26.91 -1.73
C GLN A 488 10.74 -28.17 -1.09
N ALA A 489 9.40 -28.24 -1.05
CA ALA A 489 8.72 -29.35 -0.41
C ALA A 489 8.99 -30.67 -1.14
N ASP A 490 8.84 -31.79 -0.43
CA ASP A 490 8.94 -33.10 -1.05
C ASP A 490 7.92 -33.22 -2.22
N PRO A 491 8.30 -33.86 -3.34
CA PRO A 491 7.39 -34.07 -4.47
C PRO A 491 6.06 -34.77 -4.10
N SER A 492 6.00 -35.48 -2.97
CA SER A 492 4.79 -36.09 -2.42
C SER A 492 3.79 -35.07 -1.87
N VAL A 493 4.22 -33.86 -1.54
CA VAL A 493 3.35 -32.77 -1.08
C VAL A 493 2.59 -32.22 -2.29
N LYS A 494 1.34 -32.65 -2.42
CA LYS A 494 0.43 -32.27 -3.52
C LYS A 494 -0.57 -31.19 -3.06
N ILE A 495 -1.01 -30.37 -4.00
CA ILE A 495 -2.04 -29.35 -3.78
C ILE A 495 -3.42 -30.01 -3.79
N ARG A 496 -4.13 -29.95 -2.66
CA ARG A 496 -5.51 -30.42 -2.53
C ARG A 496 -6.46 -29.26 -2.85
N VAL A 497 -7.05 -29.30 -4.05
CA VAL A 497 -7.96 -28.23 -4.51
C VAL A 497 -9.32 -28.41 -3.83
N GLU A 498 -9.69 -27.46 -2.98
CA GLU A 498 -10.87 -27.48 -2.14
C GLU A 498 -11.81 -26.31 -2.50
N PRO A 499 -12.90 -26.57 -3.25
CA PRO A 499 -13.89 -25.56 -3.61
C PRO A 499 -14.54 -24.90 -2.39
N GLY A 500 -14.64 -25.61 -1.25
CA GLY A 500 -15.15 -25.04 -0.01
C GLY A 500 -14.34 -23.85 0.55
N LEU A 501 -13.12 -23.61 0.08
CA LEU A 501 -12.29 -22.44 0.42
C LEU A 501 -12.50 -21.24 -0.52
N PHE A 502 -13.35 -21.36 -1.54
CA PHE A 502 -13.62 -20.25 -2.46
C PHE A 502 -14.22 -19.05 -1.72
N GLU A 503 -14.03 -17.84 -2.24
CA GLU A 503 -14.55 -16.64 -1.58
C GLU A 503 -16.06 -16.50 -1.69
N PHE A 504 -16.61 -15.44 -1.10
CA PHE A 504 -18.05 -15.27 -0.98
C PHE A 504 -18.69 -15.06 -2.37
N LYS A 505 -19.57 -15.98 -2.80
CA LYS A 505 -20.19 -15.95 -4.13
C LYS A 505 -20.97 -14.66 -4.40
N HIS A 506 -21.43 -13.96 -3.36
CA HIS A 506 -22.13 -12.69 -3.51
C HIS A 506 -21.27 -11.59 -4.17
N TRP A 507 -19.93 -11.67 -4.05
CA TRP A 507 -19.02 -10.75 -4.75
C TRP A 507 -19.04 -10.93 -6.29
N TYR A 508 -19.67 -12.00 -6.78
CA TYR A 508 -19.86 -12.32 -8.19
C TYR A 508 -21.32 -12.19 -8.63
N ALA A 509 -22.21 -11.66 -7.81
CA ALA A 509 -23.64 -11.54 -8.12
C ALA A 509 -23.97 -10.95 -9.52
N PRO A 510 -23.24 -9.93 -10.06
CA PRO A 510 -23.57 -9.38 -11.38
C PRO A 510 -23.06 -10.19 -12.57
N THR A 511 -22.02 -11.03 -12.41
CA THR A 511 -21.32 -11.71 -13.52
C THR A 511 -21.33 -13.23 -13.43
N GLY A 512 -21.71 -13.78 -12.27
CA GLY A 512 -21.61 -15.20 -11.96
C GLY A 512 -20.18 -15.66 -11.70
N VAL A 513 -20.02 -16.71 -10.89
CA VAL A 513 -18.70 -17.31 -10.60
C VAL A 513 -18.15 -17.98 -11.84
N GLY A 514 -16.91 -17.65 -12.24
CA GLY A 514 -16.18 -18.25 -13.36
C GLY A 514 -16.12 -19.78 -13.32
N PRO A 515 -16.09 -20.48 -14.48
CA PRO A 515 -15.82 -21.92 -14.48
C PRO A 515 -14.38 -22.15 -14.00
N PHE A 516 -14.19 -22.94 -12.95
CA PHE A 516 -12.85 -23.32 -12.47
C PHE A 516 -12.17 -24.29 -13.44
N MET A 517 -10.84 -24.30 -13.46
CA MET A 517 -10.12 -25.37 -14.14
C MET A 517 -10.36 -26.69 -13.41
N THR A 518 -10.57 -27.75 -14.18
CA THR A 518 -10.63 -29.11 -13.65
C THR A 518 -9.27 -29.55 -13.11
N LEU A 519 -9.24 -30.55 -12.23
CA LEU A 519 -8.00 -31.13 -11.71
C LEU A 519 -7.08 -31.63 -12.85
N TRP A 520 -7.66 -32.17 -13.93
CA TRP A 520 -6.90 -32.65 -15.07
C TRP A 520 -6.31 -31.51 -15.91
N GLU A 521 -7.05 -30.43 -16.12
CA GLU A 521 -6.52 -29.22 -16.77
C GLU A 521 -5.40 -28.58 -15.95
N LEU A 522 -5.57 -28.48 -14.62
CA LEU A 522 -4.53 -27.98 -13.72
C LEU A 522 -3.26 -28.85 -13.77
N HIS A 523 -3.43 -30.17 -13.73
CA HIS A 523 -2.30 -31.10 -13.86
C HIS A 523 -1.61 -30.99 -15.22
N LYS A 524 -2.38 -30.90 -16.32
CA LYS A 524 -1.85 -30.71 -17.68
C LYS A 524 -1.11 -29.38 -17.83
N ALA A 525 -1.56 -28.33 -17.13
CA ALA A 525 -0.88 -27.04 -17.06
C ALA A 525 0.45 -27.07 -16.28
N GLY A 526 0.71 -28.16 -15.54
CA GLY A 526 1.98 -28.40 -14.82
C GLY A 526 1.90 -28.15 -13.32
N TYR A 527 0.71 -27.88 -12.76
CA TYR A 527 0.57 -27.69 -11.32
C TYR A 527 0.56 -29.02 -10.57
N ASN A 528 1.25 -29.09 -9.44
CA ASN A 528 1.42 -30.30 -8.62
C ASN A 528 0.16 -30.66 -7.79
N VAL A 529 -0.98 -30.82 -8.44
CA VAL A 529 -2.29 -31.09 -7.81
C VAL A 529 -2.48 -32.57 -7.45
N ASP A 530 -3.22 -32.82 -6.38
CA ASP A 530 -3.61 -34.17 -5.96
C ASP A 530 -4.84 -34.65 -6.74
N LEU A 531 -4.63 -35.47 -7.76
CA LEU A 531 -5.72 -36.04 -8.57
C LEU A 531 -6.61 -37.03 -7.80
N ARG A 532 -6.16 -37.51 -6.64
CA ARG A 532 -6.91 -38.48 -5.80
C ARG A 532 -7.68 -37.79 -4.68
N TYR A 533 -7.45 -36.50 -4.46
CA TYR A 533 -8.14 -35.74 -3.44
C TYR A 533 -9.64 -35.65 -3.75
N LYS A 534 -10.46 -35.92 -2.73
CA LYS A 534 -11.90 -35.74 -2.76
C LYS A 534 -12.25 -34.51 -1.90
N PRO A 535 -12.80 -33.42 -2.48
CA PRO A 535 -13.16 -32.25 -1.72
C PRO A 535 -14.20 -32.53 -0.64
N TYR A 536 -14.13 -31.80 0.47
CA TYR A 536 -15.11 -31.89 1.55
C TYR A 536 -16.43 -31.20 1.21
N VAL A 537 -16.36 -30.15 0.39
CA VAL A 537 -17.52 -29.38 -0.05
C VAL A 537 -17.54 -29.37 -1.57
N ASP A 538 -18.65 -29.85 -2.11
CA ASP A 538 -18.97 -29.62 -3.52
C ASP A 538 -19.64 -28.25 -3.64
N LEU A 539 -19.00 -27.33 -4.37
CA LEU A 539 -19.46 -25.95 -4.51
C LEU A 539 -20.18 -25.78 -5.85
N ASP A 540 -21.50 -25.68 -5.79
CA ASP A 540 -22.27 -25.25 -6.95
C ASP A 540 -22.06 -23.75 -7.21
N THR A 541 -21.50 -23.45 -8.39
CA THR A 541 -21.20 -22.09 -8.85
C THR A 541 -22.42 -21.36 -9.38
N ASN A 542 -23.53 -22.05 -9.66
CA ASN A 542 -24.74 -21.46 -10.24
C ASN A 542 -25.74 -20.95 -9.19
N THR A 543 -25.59 -21.36 -7.94
CA THR A 543 -26.44 -20.93 -6.84
C THR A 543 -25.84 -19.74 -6.10
N SER A 544 -26.70 -18.85 -5.60
CA SER A 544 -26.28 -17.85 -4.62
C SER A 544 -25.98 -18.52 -3.26
N GLU A 545 -25.22 -17.86 -2.40
CA GLU A 545 -25.06 -18.29 -1.00
C GLU A 545 -25.30 -17.12 -0.05
N THR A 546 -25.82 -17.43 1.14
CA THR A 546 -25.91 -16.48 2.25
C THR A 546 -24.57 -16.38 2.99
N LEU A 547 -24.42 -15.33 3.81
CA LEU A 547 -23.22 -15.16 4.63
C LEU A 547 -23.01 -16.35 5.59
N GLU A 548 -24.09 -16.85 6.18
CA GLU A 548 -24.03 -18.04 7.05
C GLU A 548 -23.58 -19.28 6.29
N GLN A 549 -24.13 -19.54 5.10
CA GLN A 549 -23.73 -20.69 4.27
C GLN A 549 -22.24 -20.62 3.90
N TRP A 550 -21.75 -19.42 3.58
CA TRP A 550 -20.34 -19.18 3.28
C TRP A 550 -19.42 -19.49 4.46
N TYR A 551 -19.76 -19.01 5.66
CA TYR A 551 -19.02 -19.33 6.88
C TYR A 551 -19.08 -20.82 7.20
N LYS A 552 -20.26 -21.44 7.09
CA LYS A 552 -20.50 -22.85 7.38
C LYS A 552 -19.62 -23.76 6.52
N ARG A 553 -19.53 -23.52 5.20
CA ARG A 553 -18.72 -24.36 4.32
C ARG A 553 -17.22 -24.25 4.63
N ASN A 554 -16.72 -23.07 4.97
CA ASN A 554 -15.33 -22.89 5.38
C ASN A 554 -15.04 -23.56 6.74
N GLU A 555 -15.99 -23.53 7.68
CA GLU A 555 -15.90 -24.24 8.96
C GLU A 555 -15.86 -25.75 8.76
N ILE A 556 -16.72 -26.30 7.89
CA ILE A 556 -16.72 -27.73 7.52
C ILE A 556 -15.35 -28.14 6.96
N VAL A 557 -14.78 -27.36 6.04
CA VAL A 557 -13.46 -27.65 5.47
C VAL A 557 -12.40 -27.64 6.56
N ALA A 558 -12.28 -26.55 7.34
CA ALA A 558 -11.25 -26.42 8.36
C ALA A 558 -11.34 -27.56 9.40
N HIS A 559 -12.55 -27.87 9.88
CA HIS A 559 -12.76 -28.93 10.87
C HIS A 559 -12.45 -30.32 10.30
N SER A 560 -12.82 -30.58 9.05
CA SER A 560 -12.53 -31.85 8.38
C SER A 560 -11.03 -32.01 8.16
N VAL A 561 -10.32 -30.96 7.75
CA VAL A 561 -8.86 -30.97 7.60
C VAL A 561 -8.17 -31.25 8.93
N VAL A 562 -8.57 -30.58 10.02
CA VAL A 562 -7.99 -30.84 11.35
C VAL A 562 -8.16 -32.31 11.73
N ARG A 563 -9.38 -32.86 11.57
CA ARG A 563 -9.69 -34.25 11.91
C ARG A 563 -8.88 -35.24 11.07
N ASP A 564 -8.88 -35.06 9.76
CA ASP A 564 -8.36 -36.07 8.82
C ASP A 564 -6.83 -36.03 8.76
N THR A 565 -6.21 -34.90 9.12
CA THR A 565 -4.75 -34.80 9.26
C THR A 565 -4.25 -35.08 10.68
N ALA A 566 -5.13 -35.30 11.67
CA ALA A 566 -4.73 -35.50 13.06
C ALA A 566 -3.85 -36.75 13.25
N ALA A 567 -4.21 -37.87 12.61
CA ALA A 567 -3.47 -39.12 12.75
C ALA A 567 -2.10 -39.10 12.06
N VAL A 568 -2.01 -38.44 10.90
CA VAL A 568 -0.76 -38.29 10.14
C VAL A 568 0.14 -37.22 10.75
N GLY A 569 -0.45 -36.21 11.39
CA GLY A 569 0.27 -35.05 11.90
C GLY A 569 0.74 -34.12 10.77
N GLY A 570 1.77 -33.32 11.06
CA GLY A 570 2.35 -32.36 10.12
C GLY A 570 1.56 -31.05 10.00
N ASN A 571 2.23 -30.01 9.52
CA ASN A 571 1.65 -28.67 9.42
C ASN A 571 0.74 -28.54 8.20
N VAL A 572 -0.26 -27.67 8.32
CA VAL A 572 -1.31 -27.44 7.32
C VAL A 572 -1.25 -26.00 6.84
N ILE A 573 -1.45 -25.77 5.56
CA ILE A 573 -1.70 -24.43 5.00
C ILE A 573 -2.98 -24.39 4.16
N PHE A 574 -3.76 -23.34 4.37
CA PHE A 574 -4.93 -22.98 3.56
C PHE A 574 -4.59 -21.77 2.70
N ILE A 575 -4.59 -21.95 1.38
CA ILE A 575 -4.27 -20.90 0.41
C ILE A 575 -5.55 -20.48 -0.31
N GLY A 576 -5.97 -19.25 -0.10
CA GLY A 576 -7.24 -18.75 -0.59
C GLY A 576 -7.23 -17.25 -0.81
N HIS A 577 -8.18 -16.57 -0.19
CA HIS A 577 -8.48 -15.17 -0.42
C HIS A 577 -8.18 -14.34 0.83
N ALA A 578 -8.35 -13.02 0.77
CA ALA A 578 -8.14 -12.16 1.93
C ALA A 578 -8.99 -12.62 3.14
N ALA A 579 -10.21 -13.10 2.88
CA ALA A 579 -11.12 -13.59 3.92
C ALA A 579 -10.66 -14.90 4.57
N THR A 580 -9.83 -15.70 3.89
CA THR A 580 -9.40 -17.01 4.38
C THR A 580 -8.68 -16.88 5.72
N LEU A 581 -7.92 -15.80 5.94
CA LEU A 581 -7.21 -15.59 7.21
C LEU A 581 -8.19 -15.52 8.40
N ASP A 582 -9.21 -14.67 8.29
CA ASP A 582 -10.20 -14.50 9.37
C ASP A 582 -11.11 -15.74 9.50
N LEU A 583 -11.53 -16.33 8.37
CA LEU A 583 -12.35 -17.54 8.37
C LEU A 583 -11.66 -18.72 9.04
N MET A 584 -10.35 -18.90 8.81
CA MET A 584 -9.60 -19.98 9.45
C MET A 584 -9.43 -19.73 10.95
N VAL A 585 -9.15 -18.48 11.37
CA VAL A 585 -9.11 -18.14 12.80
C VAL A 585 -10.44 -18.42 13.48
N PHE A 586 -11.53 -18.00 12.84
CA PHE A 586 -12.89 -18.23 13.31
C PHE A 586 -13.19 -19.74 13.42
N ALA A 587 -12.98 -20.50 12.35
CA ALA A 587 -13.31 -21.91 12.29
C ALA A 587 -12.49 -22.74 13.28
N LEU A 588 -11.17 -22.51 13.35
CA LEU A 588 -10.28 -23.28 14.23
C LEU A 588 -10.57 -23.01 15.71
N LYS A 589 -10.85 -21.76 16.11
CA LYS A 589 -11.26 -21.47 17.51
C LYS A 589 -12.56 -22.17 17.93
N ARG A 590 -13.43 -22.49 16.97
CA ARG A 590 -14.69 -23.21 17.20
C ARG A 590 -14.52 -24.73 17.20
N TYR A 591 -13.41 -25.25 16.70
CA TYR A 591 -13.15 -26.69 16.65
C TYR A 591 -13.12 -27.29 18.07
N GLY A 592 -14.01 -28.24 18.33
CA GLY A 592 -14.10 -28.94 19.63
C GLY A 592 -14.77 -28.14 20.76
N ASN A 593 -15.13 -26.87 20.56
CA ASN A 593 -15.69 -26.03 21.60
C ASN A 593 -17.21 -25.85 21.46
N LYS A 594 -17.96 -26.75 22.11
CA LYS A 594 -19.44 -26.77 22.12
C LYS A 594 -20.09 -25.63 22.93
N ARG A 595 -19.31 -24.81 23.64
CA ARG A 595 -19.82 -23.71 24.51
C ARG A 595 -19.91 -22.36 23.80
N LEU A 596 -19.36 -22.23 22.59
CA LEU A 596 -19.53 -21.02 21.80
C LEU A 596 -20.97 -20.95 21.29
N GLY A 597 -21.71 -19.93 21.72
CA GLY A 597 -23.09 -19.67 21.29
C GLY A 597 -23.23 -19.47 19.77
N PRO A 598 -24.43 -19.08 19.29
CA PRO A 598 -24.67 -18.84 17.86
C PRO A 598 -23.64 -17.85 17.32
N ALA A 599 -23.05 -18.21 16.18
CA ALA A 599 -21.99 -17.42 15.57
C ALA A 599 -22.56 -16.10 15.04
N ASN A 600 -21.96 -14.98 15.43
CA ASN A 600 -22.23 -13.69 14.80
C ASN A 600 -21.38 -13.58 13.52
N TYR A 601 -21.91 -14.04 12.39
CA TYR A 601 -21.23 -13.96 11.11
C TYR A 601 -21.18 -12.52 10.62
N LYS A 602 -19.98 -11.93 10.56
CA LYS A 602 -19.76 -10.60 10.02
C LYS A 602 -18.56 -10.63 9.09
N ILE A 603 -18.65 -10.02 7.92
CA ILE A 603 -17.47 -9.82 7.07
C ILE A 603 -16.53 -8.88 7.84
N SER A 604 -15.29 -9.31 8.03
CA SER A 604 -14.30 -8.55 8.77
C SER A 604 -13.97 -7.24 8.05
N ASN A 605 -13.94 -6.14 8.81
CA ASN A 605 -13.49 -4.83 8.32
C ASN A 605 -12.00 -4.87 7.87
N ASN A 606 -11.25 -5.87 8.33
CA ASN A 606 -9.82 -6.03 7.98
C ASN A 606 -9.61 -6.67 6.61
N LEU A 607 -10.66 -7.16 5.94
CA LEU A 607 -10.56 -7.85 4.64
C LEU A 607 -9.79 -7.03 3.60
N LEU A 608 -10.00 -5.71 3.57
CA LEU A 608 -9.37 -4.79 2.62
C LEU A 608 -7.91 -4.45 2.98
N ARG A 609 -7.49 -4.76 4.21
CA ARG A 609 -6.14 -4.47 4.73
C ARG A 609 -5.15 -5.62 4.54
N VAL A 610 -5.62 -6.81 4.17
CA VAL A 610 -4.78 -8.01 4.01
C VAL A 610 -4.06 -7.95 2.65
N PRO A 611 -2.74 -7.71 2.56
CA PRO A 611 -2.03 -7.63 1.28
C PRO A 611 -1.91 -8.99 0.58
N TYR A 612 -1.45 -9.00 -0.67
CA TYR A 612 -1.13 -10.24 -1.39
C TYR A 612 -0.12 -11.09 -0.61
N CYS A 613 -0.30 -12.42 -0.64
CA CYS A 613 0.55 -13.36 0.10
C CYS A 613 0.65 -13.13 1.61
N ALA A 614 -0.24 -12.33 2.21
CA ALA A 614 -0.32 -12.20 3.66
C ALA A 614 -0.52 -13.57 4.32
N LEU A 615 0.28 -13.85 5.34
CA LEU A 615 0.31 -15.14 6.04
C LEU A 615 -0.18 -14.95 7.47
N GLY A 616 -1.25 -15.66 7.84
CA GLY A 616 -1.70 -15.84 9.21
C GLY A 616 -1.27 -17.21 9.74
N ALA A 617 -0.98 -17.29 11.04
CA ALA A 617 -0.55 -18.54 11.68
C ALA A 617 -1.33 -18.83 12.96
N MET A 618 -1.63 -20.11 13.15
CA MET A 618 -2.20 -20.63 14.39
C MET A 618 -1.44 -21.88 14.85
N ARG A 619 -1.41 -22.08 16.16
CA ARG A 619 -0.95 -23.33 16.78
C ARG A 619 -2.14 -24.06 17.40
N ASP A 620 -2.18 -25.38 17.26
CA ASP A 620 -3.20 -26.22 17.91
C ASP A 620 -2.88 -26.48 19.40
N ASN A 621 -3.84 -27.05 20.14
CA ASN A 621 -3.69 -27.51 21.54
C ASN A 621 -3.04 -26.50 22.52
N PRO A 622 -3.71 -25.37 22.85
CA PRO A 622 -5.01 -24.89 22.36
C PRO A 622 -4.88 -24.05 21.08
N TRP A 623 -6.00 -23.81 20.40
CA TRP A 623 -6.05 -22.92 19.23
C TRP A 623 -5.67 -21.49 19.59
N GLN A 624 -4.51 -21.06 19.13
CA GLN A 624 -3.98 -19.73 19.41
C GLN A 624 -3.46 -19.11 18.13
N VAL A 625 -3.86 -17.86 17.88
CA VAL A 625 -3.26 -17.01 16.84
C VAL A 625 -1.88 -16.60 17.32
N VAL A 626 -0.87 -16.82 16.50
CA VAL A 626 0.53 -16.55 16.81
C VAL A 626 1.20 -15.83 15.65
N SER A 627 2.36 -15.22 15.90
CA SER A 627 3.18 -14.68 14.82
C SER A 627 3.60 -15.80 13.86
N PRO A 628 3.49 -15.60 12.53
CA PRO A 628 4.05 -16.53 11.56
C PRO A 628 5.56 -16.67 11.74
N PRO A 629 6.14 -17.85 11.45
CA PRO A 629 7.57 -18.09 11.64
C PRO A 629 8.44 -17.51 10.51
N CYS A 630 7.89 -16.65 9.65
CA CYS A 630 8.63 -15.90 8.65
C CYS A 630 8.14 -14.45 8.57
N PRO A 631 8.95 -13.51 8.07
CA PRO A 631 8.58 -12.10 7.99
C PRO A 631 7.40 -11.82 7.04
N PRO A 632 6.69 -10.69 7.22
CA PRO A 632 5.78 -10.18 6.19
C PRO A 632 6.56 -9.67 4.97
N SER A 633 5.85 -9.39 3.87
CA SER A 633 6.42 -8.87 2.63
C SER A 633 5.78 -7.55 2.21
N ILE A 634 6.57 -6.66 1.62
CA ILE A 634 6.14 -5.39 1.03
C ILE A 634 6.92 -5.13 -0.26
N ASN A 635 6.26 -4.59 -1.29
CA ASN A 635 6.90 -4.12 -2.52
C ASN A 635 6.14 -2.90 -3.06
N SER A 636 6.84 -1.99 -3.75
CA SER A 636 6.23 -0.86 -4.45
C SER A 636 5.69 -1.26 -5.83
N SER A 637 4.93 -0.36 -6.45
CA SER A 637 4.44 -0.52 -7.82
C SER A 637 5.51 -0.09 -8.84
N SER A 638 5.45 -0.66 -10.05
CA SER A 638 6.28 -0.26 -11.18
C SER A 638 5.40 -0.06 -12.41
N GLY A 639 5.46 1.13 -13.01
CA GLY A 639 4.72 1.47 -14.22
C GLY A 639 5.27 0.76 -15.48
N ARG A 640 4.43 0.66 -16.52
CA ARG A 640 4.83 0.13 -17.83
C ARG A 640 5.53 1.23 -18.64
N PHE A 641 6.74 0.94 -19.12
CA PHE A 641 7.52 1.86 -19.95
C PHE A 641 7.19 1.70 -21.44
N ASP A 642 6.97 2.81 -22.16
CA ASP A 642 6.92 2.84 -23.62
C ASP A 642 8.25 3.36 -24.16
N TRP A 643 9.00 2.54 -24.88
CA TRP A 643 10.31 2.91 -25.40
C TRP A 643 10.24 3.94 -26.53
N LYS A 644 9.10 4.09 -27.21
CA LYS A 644 8.96 5.00 -28.36
C LYS A 644 9.21 6.45 -27.99
N ILE A 645 9.02 6.78 -26.73
CA ILE A 645 9.33 8.09 -26.19
C ILE A 645 10.78 8.49 -26.48
N LEU A 646 11.70 7.51 -26.55
CA LEU A 646 13.12 7.72 -26.85
C LEU A 646 13.39 8.07 -28.32
N LEU A 647 12.40 7.92 -29.21
CA LEU A 647 12.51 8.34 -30.62
C LEU A 647 12.33 9.86 -30.79
N ASP A 648 11.78 10.53 -29.78
CA ASP A 648 11.57 11.98 -29.76
C ASP A 648 12.80 12.71 -29.16
N VAL A 649 13.97 12.05 -29.14
CA VAL A 649 15.31 12.56 -28.79
C VAL A 649 16.07 12.86 -30.07
#